data_AF-A0A0S3SV70-F1
#
_entry.id   AF-A0A0S3SV70-F1
#
_cell.length_a   1.000
_cell.length_b   1.000
_cell.length_c   1.000
_cell.angle_alpha   90.00
_cell.angle_beta   90.00
_cell.angle_gamma   90.00
#
_symmetry.space_group_name_H-M   'P 1'
#
loop_
_entity.id
_entity.type
_entity.pdbx_description
1 polymer ?
#
loop_
_entity_poly.entity_id
_entity_poly.type
_entity_poly.pdbx_seq_one_letter_code
_entity_poly.pdbx_strand_id
1 'polypeptide(L)'
;MLFLSITGCCFLWLQMQPQIPNIGTHVIINQKLSGFGLQMHFQRAVPIAMDRAIKEIVTSIVQRSVSIATQTTKELVLKDYAMESDETRILNAAHLMVASLAGSLAHVTCKEPLRASISGQLRTSLQNLNIANEILEQAVQLVTNDNLDLGCAVIEQAATDKAISTIDTEIGQQLSLRRKHREGMGSTFFDANLYPQGSMGGVPEPLRPKPGQLSLSQQRVYEDFVRLPWQNQSSQSSHSMSAGVAAQSGNTGLPSTNGSVSGQVNPGYPVSTGYEGVSRPLEDITESNLAPHFSASSIHIRASDSVSQHSLEKESVASFPSAASTPELHAVDSSDVKESGTSQSLVTSGAMERLGSSFLEPSLTTRDALDKYQIVAQKLEAMVSTDSRDVEIQGVISEVPEIILRCVSRDEAALAVAQKVFKGLYDNASNNIHVSAHLAILTAIRDVCKLAVKELTSWVIYSEEERKYNKEITIGLIRSELLNLTEYNVHMAKLIDGGRNKAATEFSISLLQTLVIEEPKVISELHNLVDALAKLATKPGCPEPLPQLLEMIKNPGALSSSNAGKEDKVPGLLPANREEFNSVDSIEPDPAGFREQVSILFKEWYRICELPGANDTASTHFILQLHQNGLLKGDDLTDRFFRLLLELAVAHCLSTEMINSGSLQSQQLQTMSFLAIDIYAKLVFSILKGSNKPFLLSKILAVAVRFIIKDAEEKKASFNPRPLFRLFINWLLDLGSLEPVTDGANLQILTAFANAFHALQPLKVPAFSFAWLELISHRSFMPKMLTGNGQKGWPYIQRLLVDLFQFMEPFLRHAELGDPVRVLYKGTLRVLLVLLHDFPEFLCDYHFTFCDVIPPSCIQMRNIILSAFPRSMRLPDPSTPNLKIDLLQEITQSPRILSEVDAALKAKQMKADVDEYLKTRQQSSPFLSELKDKMLLAPNEAASAGTRYNVPLINSLVLYVGMQAIHQLQGRTPHTQSSANAFPLAVFSVGAALDIFQTLIVDLDTEGRYLFLNAIANQLRYPNTNTHYFSFILLYLFAESNQEVIQEQITRVLLERLIVNRPHPWGLLITFIELIKNPRYNFWNRSFIRCAPEIEKLFESVSRSCGGPKPVDDNMVSGWV
;
A
#
# COMPACT_ATOMS: atom_id res chain seq x y z
N MET A 1 10.73 -5.40 12.23
CA MET A 1 11.70 -6.38 12.77
C MET A 1 12.39 -7.25 11.70
N LEU A 2 11.76 -7.58 10.57
CA LEU A 2 12.23 -8.52 9.52
C LEU A 2 13.63 -8.32 8.85
N PHE A 3 14.48 -7.40 9.30
CA PHE A 3 15.66 -6.94 8.54
C PHE A 3 17.02 -7.03 9.26
N LEU A 4 17.08 -7.52 10.50
CA LEU A 4 18.31 -7.52 11.30
C LEU A 4 19.15 -8.82 11.23
N SER A 5 18.58 -9.97 10.85
CA SER A 5 19.36 -11.23 10.71
C SER A 5 20.21 -11.31 9.43
N ILE A 6 19.88 -10.54 8.39
CA ILE A 6 20.45 -10.74 7.05
C ILE A 6 21.95 -10.36 6.98
N THR A 7 22.37 -9.28 7.65
CA THR A 7 23.76 -8.80 7.61
C THR A 7 24.70 -9.62 8.47
N GLY A 8 24.22 -10.23 9.57
CA GLY A 8 25.04 -11.07 10.46
C GLY A 8 25.56 -12.35 9.78
N CYS A 9 24.74 -12.99 8.96
CA CYS A 9 25.09 -14.27 8.33
C CYS A 9 26.23 -14.18 7.31
N CYS A 10 26.49 -13.02 6.69
CA CYS A 10 27.49 -12.87 5.63
C CYS A 10 28.91 -13.26 6.06
N PHE A 11 29.27 -13.12 7.34
CA PHE A 11 30.63 -13.40 7.81
C PHE A 11 30.93 -14.89 8.06
N LEU A 12 29.92 -15.75 8.27
CA LEU A 12 30.08 -17.20 8.31
C LEU A 12 29.88 -17.89 6.95
N TRP A 13 29.38 -17.16 5.94
CA TRP A 13 28.88 -17.75 4.69
C TRP A 13 29.96 -18.33 3.76
N LEU A 14 31.24 -18.10 4.04
CA LEU A 14 32.38 -18.48 3.20
C LEU A 14 32.92 -19.91 3.43
N GLN A 15 32.47 -20.63 4.46
CA GLN A 15 33.18 -21.83 4.95
C GLN A 15 32.51 -23.20 4.69
N MET A 16 31.30 -23.24 4.10
CA MET A 16 30.56 -24.48 3.83
C MET A 16 29.97 -24.50 2.41
N GLN A 17 30.65 -25.19 1.48
CA GLN A 17 30.06 -25.56 0.18
C GLN A 17 29.21 -26.83 0.33
N PRO A 18 28.00 -26.91 -0.26
CA PRO A 18 27.20 -28.14 -0.26
C PRO A 18 27.84 -29.20 -1.15
N GLN A 19 27.93 -30.44 -0.66
CA GLN A 19 28.37 -31.58 -1.47
C GLN A 19 27.25 -32.00 -2.43
N ILE A 20 27.39 -31.67 -3.71
CA ILE A 20 26.42 -32.06 -4.74
C ILE A 20 26.64 -33.55 -5.10
N PRO A 21 25.60 -34.41 -5.04
CA PRO A 21 25.71 -35.81 -5.45
C PRO A 21 26.02 -35.95 -6.95
N ASN A 22 26.64 -37.06 -7.35
CA ASN A 22 27.15 -37.24 -8.71
C ASN A 22 26.03 -37.39 -9.75
N ILE A 23 25.62 -36.27 -10.35
CA ILE A 23 24.47 -36.15 -11.25
C ILE A 23 24.57 -37.03 -12.51
N GLY A 24 25.79 -37.33 -12.97
CA GLY A 24 26.04 -37.93 -14.28
C GLY A 24 25.52 -39.36 -14.48
N THR A 25 25.12 -40.05 -13.42
CA THR A 25 24.51 -41.39 -13.48
C THR A 25 22.98 -41.39 -13.53
N HIS A 26 22.32 -40.24 -13.32
CA HIS A 26 20.86 -40.13 -13.22
C HIS A 26 20.20 -39.38 -14.39
N VAL A 27 21.00 -38.79 -15.27
CA VAL A 27 20.56 -38.03 -16.45
C VAL A 27 19.80 -38.89 -17.46
N ILE A 28 18.64 -38.41 -17.90
CA ILE A 28 17.78 -39.07 -18.89
C ILE A 28 18.21 -38.63 -20.30
N ILE A 29 18.54 -39.60 -21.16
CA ILE A 29 18.86 -39.37 -22.58
C ILE A 29 17.73 -39.93 -23.44
N ASN A 30 16.98 -39.06 -24.11
CA ASN A 30 15.79 -39.44 -24.87
C ASN A 30 16.14 -40.26 -26.12
N GLN A 31 15.47 -41.42 -26.31
CA GLN A 31 15.69 -42.28 -27.49
C GLN A 31 15.25 -41.62 -28.82
N LYS A 32 14.43 -40.56 -28.79
CA LYS A 32 14.11 -39.77 -29.99
C LYS A 32 15.36 -39.08 -30.58
N LEU A 33 16.40 -38.83 -29.78
CA LEU A 33 17.69 -38.30 -30.25
C LEU A 33 18.42 -39.27 -31.20
N SER A 34 18.13 -40.57 -31.14
CA SER A 34 18.62 -41.57 -32.10
C SER A 34 18.10 -41.30 -33.51
N GLY A 35 16.83 -40.89 -33.64
CA GLY A 35 16.21 -40.54 -34.93
C GLY A 35 16.80 -39.30 -35.60
N PHE A 36 17.44 -38.41 -34.83
CA PHE A 36 18.18 -37.26 -35.34
C PHE A 36 19.69 -37.53 -35.51
N GLY A 37 20.19 -38.71 -35.13
CA GLY A 37 21.63 -39.04 -35.12
C GLY A 37 22.44 -38.35 -34.01
N LEU A 38 21.81 -37.55 -33.14
CA LEU A 38 22.50 -36.68 -32.17
C LEU A 38 22.81 -37.35 -30.82
N GLN A 39 22.33 -38.57 -30.60
CA GLN A 39 22.42 -39.30 -29.33
C GLN A 39 23.82 -39.31 -28.71
N MET A 40 24.87 -39.62 -29.49
CA MET A 40 26.25 -39.69 -29.00
C MET A 40 26.82 -38.33 -28.54
N HIS A 41 26.33 -37.22 -29.10
CA HIS A 41 26.75 -35.88 -28.71
C HIS A 41 26.07 -35.46 -27.41
N PHE A 42 24.74 -35.64 -27.32
CA PHE A 42 23.98 -35.33 -26.10
C PHE A 42 24.37 -36.23 -24.92
N GLN A 43 24.65 -37.53 -25.14
CA GLN A 43 25.09 -38.43 -24.07
C GLN A 43 26.36 -37.95 -23.34
N ARG A 44 27.21 -37.15 -24.00
CA ARG A 44 28.37 -36.48 -23.37
C ARG A 44 28.06 -35.07 -22.87
N ALA A 45 27.26 -34.30 -23.62
CA ALA A 45 26.98 -32.91 -23.29
C ALA A 45 26.05 -32.72 -22.07
N VAL A 46 25.01 -33.55 -21.93
CA VAL A 46 23.95 -33.33 -20.93
C VAL A 46 24.44 -33.41 -19.49
N PRO A 47 25.24 -34.42 -19.05
CA PRO A 47 25.78 -34.45 -17.70
C PRO A 47 26.61 -33.21 -17.34
N ILE A 48 27.38 -32.68 -18.31
CA ILE A 48 28.23 -31.50 -18.14
C ILE A 48 27.38 -30.21 -18.09
N ALA A 49 26.36 -30.12 -18.95
CA ALA A 49 25.43 -28.99 -18.97
C ALA A 49 24.59 -28.92 -17.68
N MET A 50 24.10 -30.07 -17.18
CA MET A 50 23.36 -30.18 -15.92
C MET A 50 24.23 -29.76 -14.72
N ASP A 51 25.45 -30.29 -14.61
CA ASP A 51 26.37 -29.93 -13.51
C ASP A 51 26.67 -28.42 -13.48
N ARG A 52 26.94 -27.82 -14.64
CA ARG A 52 27.17 -26.38 -14.78
C ARG A 52 25.92 -25.56 -14.44
N ALA A 53 24.77 -25.93 -14.99
CA ALA A 53 23.53 -25.20 -14.80
C ALA A 53 23.06 -25.21 -13.33
N ILE A 54 23.20 -26.34 -12.65
CA ILE A 54 22.93 -26.43 -11.21
C ILE A 54 23.91 -25.53 -10.44
N LYS A 55 25.23 -25.63 -10.70
CA LYS A 55 26.25 -24.81 -10.00
C LYS A 55 26.11 -23.30 -10.22
N GLU A 56 25.62 -22.88 -11.39
CA GLU A 56 25.36 -21.48 -11.73
C GLU A 56 24.27 -20.86 -10.83
N ILE A 57 23.19 -21.60 -10.56
CA ILE A 57 21.99 -21.05 -9.91
C ILE A 57 21.79 -21.50 -8.45
N VAL A 58 22.34 -22.64 -8.04
CA VAL A 58 22.05 -23.27 -6.74
C VAL A 58 22.33 -22.33 -5.57
N THR A 59 23.44 -21.60 -5.60
CA THR A 59 23.89 -20.73 -4.51
C THR A 59 22.85 -19.66 -4.16
N SER A 60 22.31 -18.95 -5.16
CA SER A 60 21.39 -17.83 -4.94
C SER A 60 19.97 -18.30 -4.58
N ILE A 61 19.51 -19.41 -5.18
CA ILE A 61 18.19 -19.99 -4.91
C ILE A 61 18.15 -20.63 -3.52
N VAL A 62 19.18 -21.41 -3.17
CA VAL A 62 19.33 -21.99 -1.82
C VAL A 62 19.45 -20.88 -0.77
N GLN A 63 20.24 -19.83 -1.01
CA GLN A 63 20.36 -18.70 -0.08
C GLN A 63 18.99 -18.08 0.24
N ARG A 64 18.18 -17.80 -0.79
CA ARG A 64 16.86 -17.17 -0.63
C ARG A 64 15.87 -18.10 0.06
N SER A 65 15.81 -19.36 -0.36
CA SER A 65 14.83 -20.34 0.12
C SER A 65 15.11 -20.75 1.57
N VAL A 66 16.39 -21.04 1.91
CA VAL A 66 16.83 -21.34 3.29
C VAL A 66 16.54 -20.16 4.22
N SER A 67 16.87 -18.93 3.81
CA SER A 67 16.67 -17.74 4.66
C SER A 67 15.20 -17.52 5.01
N ILE A 68 14.30 -17.60 4.02
CA ILE A 68 12.86 -17.47 4.22
C ILE A 68 12.34 -18.62 5.09
N ALA A 69 12.65 -19.88 4.75
CA ALA A 69 12.15 -21.04 5.46
C ALA A 69 12.61 -21.07 6.93
N THR A 70 13.89 -20.79 7.19
CA THR A 70 14.46 -20.78 8.54
C THR A 70 13.80 -19.71 9.40
N GLN A 71 13.69 -18.47 8.91
CA GLN A 71 13.08 -17.38 9.66
C GLN A 71 11.58 -17.62 9.92
N THR A 72 10.81 -18.07 8.92
CA THR A 72 9.39 -18.40 9.09
C THR A 72 9.18 -19.55 10.07
N THR A 73 10.05 -20.57 10.04
CA THR A 73 9.99 -21.71 10.97
C THR A 73 10.33 -21.28 12.39
N LYS A 74 11.41 -20.51 12.58
CA LYS A 74 11.86 -19.99 13.87
C LYS A 74 10.75 -19.22 14.59
N GLU A 75 10.15 -18.24 13.91
CA GLU A 75 9.12 -17.37 14.50
C GLU A 75 7.83 -18.14 14.83
N LEU A 76 7.39 -19.07 13.98
CA LEU A 76 6.18 -19.85 14.25
C LEU A 76 6.40 -20.91 15.33
N VAL A 77 7.46 -21.72 15.22
CA VAL A 77 7.74 -22.80 16.19
C VAL A 77 8.02 -22.23 17.58
N LEU A 78 8.84 -21.19 17.74
CA LEU A 78 9.12 -20.62 19.07
C LEU A 78 7.90 -19.95 19.72
N LYS A 79 6.97 -19.42 18.90
CA LYS A 79 5.72 -18.78 19.37
C LYS A 79 4.64 -19.82 19.72
N ASP A 80 4.48 -20.88 18.94
CA ASP A 80 3.48 -21.94 19.20
C ASP A 80 3.97 -22.92 20.30
N TYR A 81 5.27 -23.25 20.34
CA TYR A 81 5.90 -24.03 21.41
C TYR A 81 6.48 -23.15 22.54
N ALA A 82 5.91 -21.96 22.77
CA ALA A 82 6.37 -21.00 23.79
C ALA A 82 6.36 -21.56 25.23
N MET A 83 5.49 -22.54 25.50
CA MET A 83 5.26 -23.15 26.83
C MET A 83 5.67 -24.63 26.90
N GLU A 84 6.33 -25.14 25.85
CA GLU A 84 6.84 -26.52 25.81
C GLU A 84 8.21 -26.61 26.49
N SER A 85 8.42 -27.70 27.25
CA SER A 85 9.64 -28.01 27.99
C SER A 85 10.47 -29.13 27.33
N ASP A 86 9.87 -29.94 26.46
CA ASP A 86 10.53 -31.00 25.71
C ASP A 86 11.22 -30.45 24.45
N GLU A 87 12.53 -30.18 24.56
CA GLU A 87 13.36 -29.69 23.46
C GLU A 87 13.32 -30.57 22.20
N THR A 88 13.04 -31.88 22.32
CA THR A 88 12.98 -32.79 21.16
C THR A 88 11.76 -32.54 20.28
N ARG A 89 10.62 -32.12 20.85
CA ARG A 89 9.40 -31.80 20.11
C ARG A 89 9.56 -30.53 19.28
N ILE A 90 10.17 -29.52 19.89
CA ILE A 90 10.46 -28.24 19.26
C ILE A 90 11.42 -28.45 18.08
N LEU A 91 12.48 -29.25 18.28
CA LEU A 91 13.44 -29.61 17.24
C LEU A 91 12.79 -30.38 16.08
N ASN A 92 12.01 -31.43 16.38
CA ASN A 92 11.32 -32.22 15.36
C ASN A 92 10.33 -31.37 14.55
N ALA A 93 9.52 -30.54 15.20
CA ALA A 93 8.58 -29.63 14.53
C ALA A 93 9.30 -28.62 13.62
N ALA A 94 10.44 -28.08 14.08
CA ALA A 94 11.29 -27.19 13.29
C ALA A 94 11.91 -27.90 12.08
N HIS A 95 12.44 -29.11 12.23
CA HIS A 95 13.02 -29.89 11.13
C HIS A 95 12.00 -30.18 10.03
N LEU A 96 10.82 -30.68 10.40
CA LEU A 96 9.76 -31.04 9.45
C LEU A 96 9.27 -29.82 8.66
N MET A 97 9.00 -28.72 9.37
CA MET A 97 8.53 -27.47 8.76
C MET A 97 9.61 -26.81 7.89
N VAL A 98 10.86 -26.71 8.37
CA VAL A 98 11.92 -26.03 7.61
C VAL A 98 12.29 -26.81 6.35
N ALA A 99 12.31 -28.15 6.42
CA ALA A 99 12.61 -29.02 5.29
C ALA A 99 11.56 -28.85 4.17
N SER A 100 10.28 -29.05 4.50
CA SER A 100 9.19 -28.94 3.53
C SER A 100 9.10 -27.54 2.92
N LEU A 101 9.28 -26.49 3.73
CA LEU A 101 9.21 -25.10 3.27
C LEU A 101 10.42 -24.69 2.42
N ALA A 102 11.65 -25.07 2.80
CA ALA A 102 12.86 -24.76 2.05
C ALA A 102 12.90 -25.51 0.71
N GLY A 103 12.56 -26.81 0.72
CA GLY A 103 12.52 -27.65 -0.47
C GLY A 103 11.48 -27.16 -1.49
N SER A 104 10.22 -27.01 -1.06
CA SER A 104 9.12 -26.54 -1.93
C SER A 104 9.41 -25.17 -2.54
N LEU A 105 9.94 -24.23 -1.74
CA LEU A 105 10.26 -22.88 -2.20
C LEU A 105 11.45 -22.88 -3.18
N ALA A 106 12.45 -23.72 -2.94
CA ALA A 106 13.58 -23.90 -3.86
C ALA A 106 13.13 -24.51 -5.19
N HIS A 107 12.32 -25.59 -5.17
CA HIS A 107 11.81 -26.26 -6.36
C HIS A 107 11.04 -25.30 -7.29
N VAL A 108 10.09 -24.53 -6.73
CA VAL A 108 9.30 -23.57 -7.51
C VAL A 108 10.19 -22.43 -8.04
N THR A 109 11.16 -21.97 -7.24
CA THR A 109 12.05 -20.87 -7.62
C THR A 109 13.09 -21.29 -8.67
N CYS A 110 13.57 -22.54 -8.68
CA CYS A 110 14.60 -22.97 -9.61
C CYS A 110 14.08 -23.34 -11.00
N LYS A 111 12.80 -23.70 -11.15
CA LYS A 111 12.29 -24.35 -12.37
C LYS A 111 12.51 -23.56 -13.67
N GLU A 112 12.30 -22.24 -13.65
CA GLU A 112 12.53 -21.41 -14.85
C GLU A 112 14.00 -21.01 -15.06
N PRO A 113 14.74 -20.52 -14.04
CA PRO A 113 16.18 -20.26 -14.18
C PRO A 113 16.99 -21.50 -14.61
N LEU A 114 16.62 -22.68 -14.12
CA LEU A 114 17.24 -23.95 -14.48
C LEU A 114 16.94 -24.35 -15.93
N ARG A 115 15.69 -24.23 -16.39
CA ARG A 115 15.34 -24.46 -17.81
C ARG A 115 16.16 -23.55 -18.74
N ALA A 116 16.29 -22.28 -18.37
CA ALA A 116 17.06 -21.30 -19.14
C ALA A 116 18.57 -21.67 -19.17
N SER A 117 19.18 -21.94 -18.01
CA SER A 117 20.60 -22.28 -17.93
C SER A 117 20.93 -23.62 -18.61
N ILE A 118 20.18 -24.71 -18.38
CA ILE A 118 20.40 -26.00 -19.07
C ILE A 118 20.37 -25.78 -20.59
N SER A 119 19.37 -25.07 -21.11
CA SER A 119 19.25 -24.81 -22.55
C SER A 119 20.39 -23.95 -23.08
N GLY A 120 20.89 -22.98 -22.31
CA GLY A 120 22.08 -22.20 -22.63
C GLY A 120 23.36 -23.05 -22.69
N GLN A 121 23.65 -23.80 -21.61
CA GLN A 121 24.82 -24.67 -21.50
C GLN A 121 24.82 -25.75 -22.59
N LEU A 122 23.65 -26.30 -22.97
CA LEU A 122 23.53 -27.24 -24.09
C LEU A 122 23.84 -26.60 -25.43
N ARG A 123 23.28 -25.42 -25.75
CA ARG A 123 23.61 -24.68 -26.98
C ARG A 123 25.11 -24.43 -27.09
N THR A 124 25.74 -23.85 -26.07
CA THR A 124 27.19 -23.60 -26.05
C THR A 124 28.02 -24.88 -26.19
N SER A 125 27.58 -26.00 -25.61
CA SER A 125 28.28 -27.29 -25.71
C SER A 125 28.16 -27.96 -27.09
N LEU A 126 27.18 -27.56 -27.90
CA LEU A 126 26.87 -28.17 -29.19
C LEU A 126 27.12 -27.24 -30.39
N GLN A 127 27.42 -25.96 -30.15
CA GLN A 127 27.65 -24.91 -31.15
C GLN A 127 28.77 -25.22 -32.18
N ASN A 128 29.69 -26.13 -31.84
CA ASN A 128 30.78 -26.58 -32.72
C ASN A 128 30.39 -27.76 -33.64
N LEU A 129 29.12 -28.19 -33.63
CA LEU A 129 28.61 -29.27 -34.47
C LEU A 129 27.76 -28.67 -35.61
N ASN A 130 27.98 -29.16 -36.83
CA ASN A 130 27.32 -28.65 -38.04
C ASN A 130 25.88 -29.18 -38.18
N ILE A 131 25.03 -28.90 -37.19
CA ILE A 131 23.64 -29.35 -37.06
C ILE A 131 22.71 -28.23 -37.53
N ALA A 132 21.64 -28.57 -38.25
CA ALA A 132 20.60 -27.60 -38.63
C ALA A 132 19.93 -27.02 -37.37
N ASN A 133 19.86 -25.68 -37.29
CA ASN A 133 19.50 -24.97 -36.06
C ASN A 133 18.11 -25.36 -35.49
N GLU A 134 17.13 -25.62 -36.36
CA GLU A 134 15.79 -26.06 -35.97
C GLU A 134 15.80 -27.44 -35.27
N ILE A 135 16.63 -28.37 -35.76
CA ILE A 135 16.79 -29.71 -35.17
C ILE A 135 17.53 -29.61 -33.83
N LEU A 136 18.53 -28.71 -33.74
CA LEU A 136 19.25 -28.45 -32.51
C LEU A 136 18.32 -27.89 -31.42
N GLU A 137 17.50 -26.89 -31.73
CA GLU A 137 16.54 -26.31 -30.77
C GLU A 137 15.49 -27.34 -30.31
N GLN A 138 14.93 -28.14 -31.22
CA GLN A 138 14.01 -29.23 -30.83
C GLN A 138 14.67 -30.27 -29.91
N ALA A 139 15.91 -30.65 -30.20
CA ALA A 139 16.67 -31.59 -29.37
C ALA A 139 17.03 -31.01 -27.99
N VAL A 140 17.43 -29.74 -27.93
CA VAL A 140 17.71 -29.02 -26.67
C VAL A 140 16.43 -28.89 -25.83
N GLN A 141 15.30 -28.48 -26.42
CA GLN A 141 14.04 -28.33 -25.70
C GLN A 141 13.54 -29.66 -25.11
N LEU A 142 13.62 -30.75 -25.89
CA LEU A 142 13.25 -32.10 -25.44
C LEU A 142 14.09 -32.51 -24.23
N VAL A 143 15.42 -32.44 -24.36
CA VAL A 143 16.37 -32.87 -23.33
C VAL A 143 16.33 -32.01 -22.07
N THR A 144 16.16 -30.70 -22.21
CA THR A 144 15.98 -29.81 -21.06
C THR A 144 14.74 -30.21 -20.27
N ASN A 145 13.61 -30.46 -20.94
CA ASN A 145 12.37 -30.86 -20.25
C ASN A 145 12.51 -32.24 -19.57
N ASP A 146 13.10 -33.23 -20.24
CA ASP A 146 13.31 -34.58 -19.68
C ASP A 146 14.20 -34.61 -18.41
N ASN A 147 15.06 -33.59 -18.22
CA ASN A 147 16.01 -33.52 -17.11
C ASN A 147 15.70 -32.40 -16.10
N LEU A 148 14.69 -31.57 -16.35
CA LEU A 148 14.42 -30.38 -15.52
C LEU A 148 14.07 -30.75 -14.08
N ASP A 149 13.18 -31.72 -13.90
CA ASP A 149 12.70 -32.12 -12.58
C ASP A 149 13.79 -32.80 -11.74
N LEU A 150 14.72 -33.53 -12.39
CA LEU A 150 15.92 -34.09 -11.74
C LEU A 150 16.82 -32.97 -11.17
N GLY A 151 17.07 -31.91 -11.97
CA GLY A 151 17.87 -30.77 -11.49
C GLY A 151 17.15 -29.93 -10.43
N CYS A 152 15.81 -29.86 -10.50
CA CYS A 152 15.01 -29.24 -9.44
C CYS A 152 15.13 -30.01 -8.12
N ALA A 153 14.99 -31.34 -8.15
CA ALA A 153 15.10 -32.20 -6.97
C ALA A 153 16.47 -32.10 -6.27
N VAL A 154 17.56 -31.89 -7.03
CA VAL A 154 18.91 -31.69 -6.44
C VAL A 154 19.05 -30.33 -5.76
N ILE A 155 18.44 -29.27 -6.30
CA ILE A 155 18.44 -27.93 -5.66
C ILE A 155 17.50 -27.91 -4.45
N GLU A 156 16.36 -28.62 -4.52
CA GLU A 156 15.41 -28.86 -3.43
C GLU A 156 16.07 -29.60 -2.25
N GLN A 157 16.82 -30.69 -2.52
CA GLN A 157 17.59 -31.41 -1.51
C GLN A 157 18.68 -30.52 -0.89
N ALA A 158 19.47 -29.81 -1.70
CA ALA A 158 20.52 -28.91 -1.22
C ALA A 158 19.97 -27.72 -0.41
N ALA A 159 18.74 -27.27 -0.68
CA ALA A 159 18.03 -26.30 0.15
C ALA A 159 17.56 -26.91 1.48
N THR A 160 17.01 -28.13 1.42
CA THR A 160 16.51 -28.87 2.58
C THR A 160 17.60 -29.14 3.61
N ASP A 161 18.71 -29.76 3.20
CA ASP A 161 19.81 -30.12 4.11
C ASP A 161 20.45 -28.88 4.76
N LYS A 162 20.64 -27.81 3.97
CA LYS A 162 21.17 -26.54 4.49
C LYS A 162 20.18 -25.84 5.42
N ALA A 163 18.87 -25.96 5.19
CA ALA A 163 17.85 -25.38 6.06
C ALA A 163 17.80 -26.07 7.44
N ILE A 164 17.89 -27.39 7.48
CA ILE A 164 17.95 -28.17 8.74
C ILE A 164 19.18 -27.74 9.55
N SER A 165 20.38 -27.71 8.95
CA SER A 165 21.60 -27.26 9.64
C SER A 165 21.54 -25.78 10.08
N THR A 166 20.80 -24.92 9.37
CA THR A 166 20.66 -23.51 9.74
C THR A 166 19.68 -23.34 10.91
N ILE A 167 18.53 -24.03 10.92
CA ILE A 167 17.55 -23.90 12.00
C ILE A 167 18.11 -24.39 13.35
N ASP A 168 18.91 -25.46 13.36
CA ASP A 168 19.60 -25.96 14.57
C ASP A 168 20.44 -24.88 15.25
N THR A 169 21.15 -24.09 14.45
CA THR A 169 21.98 -22.98 14.93
C THR A 169 21.12 -21.83 15.45
N GLU A 170 20.02 -21.51 14.76
CA GLU A 170 19.11 -20.39 15.08
C GLU A 170 18.23 -20.63 16.31
N ILE A 171 17.86 -21.89 16.62
CA ILE A 171 17.07 -22.24 17.82
C ILE A 171 17.93 -22.80 18.97
N GLY A 172 19.18 -23.20 18.73
CA GLY A 172 20.04 -23.87 19.72
C GLY A 172 20.20 -23.11 21.05
N GLN A 173 20.27 -21.78 21.02
CA GLN A 173 20.27 -20.96 22.24
C GLN A 173 18.98 -21.15 23.05
N GLN A 174 17.82 -21.13 22.38
CA GLN A 174 16.50 -21.25 22.99
C GLN A 174 16.19 -22.66 23.51
N LEU A 175 16.78 -23.70 22.90
CA LEU A 175 16.77 -25.06 23.46
C LEU A 175 17.68 -25.15 24.70
N SER A 176 18.87 -24.53 24.68
CA SER A 176 19.80 -24.55 25.81
C SER A 176 19.25 -23.87 27.09
N LEU A 177 18.42 -22.83 26.93
CA LEU A 177 17.71 -22.18 28.04
C LEU A 177 16.64 -23.11 28.64
N ARG A 178 15.86 -23.79 27.79
CA ARG A 178 14.86 -24.79 28.22
C ARG A 178 15.51 -25.95 28.97
N ARG A 179 16.65 -26.45 28.49
CA ARG A 179 17.43 -27.51 29.15
C ARG A 179 17.89 -27.09 30.56
N LYS A 180 18.53 -25.92 30.70
CA LYS A 180 18.96 -25.38 31.99
C LYS A 180 17.80 -25.17 32.97
N HIS A 181 16.65 -24.70 32.48
CA HIS A 181 15.44 -24.56 33.31
C HIS A 181 14.96 -25.93 33.81
N ARG A 182 14.88 -26.93 32.94
CA ARG A 182 14.48 -28.32 33.28
C ARG A 182 15.45 -28.99 34.26
N GLU A 183 16.74 -28.67 34.19
CA GLU A 183 17.78 -29.17 35.11
C GLU A 183 17.74 -28.48 36.49
N GLY A 184 17.26 -27.22 36.57
CA GLY A 184 17.20 -26.45 37.82
C GLY A 184 15.85 -26.49 38.57
N MET A 185 14.72 -26.44 37.83
CA MET A 185 13.37 -26.46 38.38
C MET A 185 12.49 -27.46 37.60
N GLY A 186 11.97 -28.47 38.29
CA GLY A 186 11.10 -29.53 37.74
C GLY A 186 9.66 -29.09 37.42
N SER A 187 9.45 -27.87 36.91
CA SER A 187 8.14 -27.27 36.62
C SER A 187 8.04 -26.78 35.17
N THR A 188 6.83 -26.43 34.72
CA THR A 188 6.56 -25.95 33.36
C THR A 188 7.45 -24.77 32.97
N PHE A 189 7.94 -24.80 31.73
CA PHE A 189 8.78 -23.74 31.16
C PHE A 189 7.93 -22.54 30.71
N PHE A 190 8.44 -21.33 30.94
CA PHE A 190 7.86 -20.08 30.45
C PHE A 190 8.97 -19.20 29.86
N ASP A 191 8.85 -18.77 28.61
CA ASP A 191 9.78 -17.80 28.01
C ASP A 191 9.43 -16.37 28.46
N ALA A 192 10.25 -15.81 29.35
CA ALA A 192 10.06 -14.46 29.88
C ALA A 192 10.14 -13.36 28.81
N ASN A 193 10.73 -13.62 27.64
CA ASN A 193 10.92 -12.61 26.58
C ASN A 193 9.65 -12.37 25.74
N LEU A 194 8.65 -13.26 25.80
CA LEU A 194 7.44 -13.18 24.96
C LEU A 194 6.35 -12.23 25.48
N TYR A 195 6.44 -11.78 26.74
CA TYR A 195 5.41 -10.95 27.39
C TYR A 195 5.66 -9.42 27.51
N PRO A 196 6.89 -8.89 27.68
CA PRO A 196 7.07 -7.46 28.00
C PRO A 196 6.84 -6.47 26.83
N GLN A 197 6.54 -6.94 25.61
CA GLN A 197 6.20 -6.05 24.48
C GLN A 197 4.95 -6.51 23.69
N GLY A 198 3.77 -6.28 24.27
CA GLY A 198 2.56 -5.79 23.58
C GLY A 198 1.85 -6.65 22.51
N SER A 199 2.47 -7.69 21.95
CA SER A 199 1.99 -8.34 20.72
C SER A 199 0.86 -9.37 20.94
N MET A 200 0.86 -10.07 22.09
CA MET A 200 -0.06 -11.20 22.35
C MET A 200 -1.35 -10.81 23.10
N GLY A 201 -1.51 -9.55 23.52
CA GLY A 201 -2.70 -9.09 24.26
C GLY A 201 -3.98 -9.16 23.42
N GLY A 202 -3.90 -8.80 22.14
CA GLY A 202 -5.02 -8.82 21.19
C GLY A 202 -5.30 -10.18 20.52
N VAL A 203 -4.68 -11.27 20.99
CA VAL A 203 -4.89 -12.62 20.44
C VAL A 203 -6.06 -13.30 21.19
N PRO A 204 -7.14 -13.70 20.49
CA PRO A 204 -8.28 -14.40 21.10
C PRO A 204 -7.87 -15.66 21.86
N GLU A 205 -8.61 -15.99 22.93
CA GLU A 205 -8.28 -17.10 23.82
C GLU A 205 -8.05 -18.48 23.14
N PRO A 206 -8.76 -18.86 22.05
CA PRO A 206 -8.45 -20.09 21.31
C PRO A 206 -7.07 -20.14 20.63
N LEU A 207 -6.42 -18.98 20.46
CA LEU A 207 -5.14 -18.79 19.77
C LEU A 207 -3.98 -18.39 20.70
N ARG A 208 -4.25 -18.21 22.01
CA ARG A 208 -3.22 -17.97 23.02
C ARG A 208 -2.54 -19.30 23.40
N PRO A 209 -1.20 -19.40 23.43
CA PRO A 209 -0.51 -20.57 23.96
C PRO A 209 -1.00 -20.87 25.38
N LYS A 210 -1.34 -22.13 25.65
CA LYS A 210 -1.81 -22.60 26.96
C LYS A 210 -0.66 -23.31 27.70
N PRO A 211 -0.59 -23.24 29.04
CA PRO A 211 0.48 -23.91 29.79
C PRO A 211 0.45 -25.43 29.56
N GLY A 212 1.57 -25.99 29.10
CA GLY A 212 1.73 -27.41 28.79
C GLY A 212 1.91 -27.69 27.29
N GLN A 213 1.57 -28.91 26.87
CA GLN A 213 1.75 -29.41 25.51
C GLN A 213 0.71 -28.83 24.54
N LEU A 214 1.08 -28.70 23.27
CA LEU A 214 0.13 -28.45 22.19
C LEU A 214 -0.91 -29.57 22.11
N SER A 215 -2.14 -29.24 21.70
CA SER A 215 -3.16 -30.25 21.43
C SER A 215 -2.77 -31.15 20.25
N LEU A 216 -3.27 -32.40 20.23
CA LEU A 216 -2.98 -33.36 19.14
C LEU A 216 -3.35 -32.82 17.74
N SER A 217 -4.37 -31.98 17.64
CA SER A 217 -4.75 -31.28 16.40
C SER A 217 -3.78 -30.18 15.99
N GLN A 218 -3.14 -29.49 16.94
CA GLN A 218 -2.07 -28.51 16.66
C GLN A 218 -0.74 -29.21 16.35
N GLN A 219 -0.37 -30.26 17.08
CA GLN A 219 0.84 -31.04 16.81
C GLN A 219 0.79 -31.65 15.39
N ARG A 220 -0.38 -32.14 14.96
CA ARG A 220 -0.57 -32.68 13.61
C ARG A 220 -0.22 -31.67 12.49
N VAL A 221 -0.38 -30.37 12.70
CA VAL A 221 -0.02 -29.34 11.69
C VAL A 221 1.48 -29.41 11.35
N TYR A 222 2.33 -29.75 12.33
CA TYR A 222 3.76 -29.94 12.10
C TYR A 222 4.11 -31.34 11.60
N GLU A 223 3.36 -32.37 12.03
CA GLU A 223 3.56 -33.75 11.54
C GLU A 223 3.14 -33.93 10.08
N ASP A 224 2.12 -33.22 9.59
CA ASP A 224 1.66 -33.32 8.21
C ASP A 224 2.69 -32.78 7.18
N PHE A 225 3.71 -32.01 7.59
CA PHE A 225 4.85 -31.67 6.71
C PHE A 225 5.65 -32.91 6.27
N VAL A 226 5.60 -34.04 7.01
CA VAL A 226 6.16 -35.35 6.59
C VAL A 226 5.53 -35.84 5.27
N ARG A 227 4.30 -35.41 4.97
CA ARG A 227 3.51 -35.93 3.85
C ARG A 227 3.69 -35.19 2.52
N LEU A 228 4.59 -34.20 2.47
CA LEU A 228 4.81 -33.33 1.31
C LEU A 228 6.14 -33.51 0.51
N PRO A 229 6.85 -34.65 0.52
CA PRO A 229 7.74 -35.02 -0.60
C PRO A 229 6.93 -35.51 -1.81
N TRP A 230 7.11 -34.90 -2.98
CA TRP A 230 6.34 -35.20 -4.21
C TRP A 230 6.72 -36.52 -4.94
N GLN A 231 7.14 -37.56 -4.20
CA GLN A 231 7.68 -38.80 -4.78
C GLN A 231 6.65 -39.78 -5.39
N ASN A 232 5.35 -39.45 -5.39
CA ASN A 232 4.25 -40.38 -5.74
C ASN A 232 3.43 -40.01 -7.00
N GLN A 233 3.95 -39.19 -7.93
CA GLN A 233 3.26 -38.85 -9.19
C GLN A 233 4.09 -39.03 -10.48
N SER A 234 5.09 -39.91 -10.49
CA SER A 234 5.95 -40.19 -11.66
C SER A 234 5.73 -41.57 -12.31
N SER A 235 4.57 -42.22 -12.06
CA SER A 235 4.34 -43.64 -12.37
C SER A 235 3.05 -43.96 -13.16
N GLN A 236 2.55 -43.04 -14.00
CA GLN A 236 1.44 -43.30 -14.94
C GLN A 236 1.67 -42.77 -16.37
N SER A 237 2.77 -43.17 -17.03
CA SER A 237 3.02 -42.77 -18.43
C SER A 237 3.94 -43.70 -19.25
N SER A 238 3.87 -45.02 -19.07
CA SER A 238 4.36 -45.96 -20.10
C SER A 238 3.66 -47.32 -20.08
N HIS A 239 3.29 -47.82 -21.26
CA HIS A 239 2.76 -49.18 -21.43
C HIS A 239 3.89 -50.18 -21.64
N SER A 240 3.84 -51.30 -20.92
CA SER A 240 4.37 -52.58 -21.39
C SER A 240 3.41 -53.70 -21.00
N MET A 241 3.27 -54.71 -21.85
CA MET A 241 2.40 -55.85 -21.59
C MET A 241 3.24 -57.09 -21.29
N SER A 242 2.86 -57.84 -20.24
CA SER A 242 3.04 -59.29 -20.23
C SER A 242 1.98 -59.96 -19.35
N ALA A 243 1.76 -61.24 -19.59
CA ALA A 243 0.64 -62.01 -19.09
C ALA A 243 0.79 -62.47 -17.63
N GLY A 244 -0.35 -62.79 -16.99
CA GLY A 244 -0.43 -64.04 -16.24
C GLY A 244 -1.17 -64.02 -14.90
N VAL A 245 -2.32 -64.71 -14.89
CA VAL A 245 -2.97 -65.33 -13.71
C VAL A 245 -3.62 -64.38 -12.68
N ALA A 246 -4.94 -64.21 -12.83
CA ALA A 246 -5.85 -63.85 -11.75
C ALA A 246 -6.81 -65.03 -11.48
N ALA A 247 -6.95 -65.43 -10.22
CA ALA A 247 -7.71 -66.62 -9.83
C ALA A 247 -9.10 -66.30 -9.25
N GLN A 248 -10.09 -66.28 -10.17
CA GLN A 248 -11.50 -66.66 -9.97
C GLN A 248 -12.47 -65.85 -9.07
N SER A 249 -13.72 -65.88 -9.55
CA SER A 249 -15.00 -65.68 -8.84
C SER A 249 -15.39 -64.23 -8.47
N GLY A 250 -16.55 -63.69 -8.88
CA GLY A 250 -17.65 -64.21 -9.71
C GLY A 250 -18.96 -63.46 -9.37
N ASN A 251 -20.05 -63.44 -10.14
CA ASN A 251 -20.38 -63.85 -11.52
C ASN A 251 -21.78 -63.24 -11.86
N THR A 252 -22.25 -63.30 -13.11
CA THR A 252 -23.61 -62.92 -13.61
C THR A 252 -23.98 -61.40 -13.62
N GLY A 253 -24.59 -60.84 -14.68
CA GLY A 253 -24.84 -61.40 -16.02
C GLY A 253 -25.47 -60.43 -17.06
N LEU A 254 -24.87 -60.40 -18.27
CA LEU A 254 -25.46 -60.55 -19.65
C LEU A 254 -26.88 -60.01 -20.01
N PRO A 255 -27.18 -59.70 -21.30
CA PRO A 255 -26.36 -59.10 -22.38
C PRO A 255 -27.15 -58.24 -23.43
N SER A 256 -26.56 -58.05 -24.63
CA SER A 256 -27.16 -57.79 -25.98
C SER A 256 -27.18 -56.32 -26.48
N THR A 257 -26.95 -55.98 -27.77
CA THR A 257 -26.44 -56.74 -28.95
C THR A 257 -25.93 -55.82 -30.08
N ASN A 258 -24.96 -56.29 -30.89
CA ASN A 258 -24.59 -55.88 -32.27
C ASN A 258 -24.04 -54.44 -32.51
N GLY A 259 -23.11 -54.16 -33.44
CA GLY A 259 -22.24 -55.04 -34.25
C GLY A 259 -21.43 -54.30 -35.36
N SER A 260 -20.23 -54.82 -35.70
CA SER A 260 -19.53 -54.93 -37.02
C SER A 260 -19.74 -53.93 -38.20
N VAL A 261 -18.78 -53.61 -39.12
CA VAL A 261 -17.35 -53.96 -39.33
C VAL A 261 -16.69 -53.11 -40.46
N SER A 262 -15.36 -52.82 -40.36
CA SER A 262 -14.35 -52.51 -41.44
C SER A 262 -14.59 -51.39 -42.50
N GLY A 263 -13.53 -51.00 -43.25
CA GLY A 263 -13.65 -50.05 -44.38
C GLY A 263 -12.45 -49.84 -45.33
N GLN A 264 -11.36 -49.20 -44.90
CA GLN A 264 -10.04 -49.06 -45.57
C GLN A 264 -9.91 -48.39 -46.98
N VAL A 265 -8.73 -47.77 -47.22
CA VAL A 265 -8.10 -47.37 -48.52
C VAL A 265 -8.48 -46.02 -49.19
N ASN A 266 -7.46 -45.38 -49.76
CA ASN A 266 -7.40 -44.10 -50.50
C ASN A 266 -6.58 -44.36 -51.80
N PRO A 267 -6.86 -43.77 -53.00
CA PRO A 267 -6.08 -42.60 -53.46
C PRO A 267 -6.72 -41.67 -54.54
N GLY A 268 -6.11 -40.51 -54.83
CA GLY A 268 -6.13 -39.90 -56.19
C GLY A 268 -6.31 -38.36 -56.33
N TYR A 269 -5.35 -37.70 -57.00
CA TYR A 269 -5.38 -36.33 -57.59
C TYR A 269 -5.34 -36.46 -59.16
N PRO A 270 -5.04 -35.46 -60.06
CA PRO A 270 -4.75 -34.00 -59.92
C PRO A 270 -5.34 -33.09 -61.05
N VAL A 271 -4.94 -31.80 -61.09
CA VAL A 271 -4.79 -30.87 -62.27
C VAL A 271 -4.37 -29.45 -61.76
N SER A 272 -3.68 -28.53 -62.46
CA SER A 272 -2.61 -28.56 -63.49
C SER A 272 -2.08 -27.12 -63.79
N THR A 273 -0.96 -26.98 -64.53
CA THR A 273 -0.36 -25.74 -65.12
C THR A 273 0.19 -24.64 -64.17
N GLY A 274 1.27 -23.91 -64.48
CA GLY A 274 2.16 -23.88 -65.67
C GLY A 274 3.39 -22.93 -65.53
N TYR A 275 4.23 -22.82 -66.57
CA TYR A 275 5.55 -22.12 -66.63
C TYR A 275 5.56 -21.07 -67.79
N GLU A 276 6.54 -20.17 -68.03
CA GLU A 276 7.91 -19.99 -67.50
C GLU A 276 8.29 -18.49 -67.25
N GLY A 277 9.32 -17.90 -67.93
CA GLY A 277 9.79 -16.52 -67.66
C GLY A 277 10.84 -15.91 -68.63
N VAL A 278 11.68 -15.00 -68.11
CA VAL A 278 12.81 -14.24 -68.74
C VAL A 278 12.49 -12.90 -69.45
N SER A 279 13.14 -11.80 -69.00
CA SER A 279 13.63 -10.66 -69.81
C SER A 279 14.56 -9.69 -69.03
N ARG A 280 15.47 -9.02 -69.75
CA ARG A 280 16.45 -7.94 -69.40
C ARG A 280 16.70 -7.14 -70.72
N PRO A 281 17.37 -5.96 -70.80
CA PRO A 281 18.42 -5.41 -69.91
C PRO A 281 18.48 -3.84 -69.71
N LEU A 282 19.54 -3.40 -69.00
CA LEU A 282 20.44 -2.24 -69.27
C LEU A 282 20.20 -0.78 -68.75
N GLU A 283 21.32 -0.25 -68.22
CA GLU A 283 21.90 1.12 -68.22
C GLU A 283 21.60 2.26 -67.18
N ASP A 284 22.72 2.77 -66.65
CA ASP A 284 23.13 4.14 -66.24
C ASP A 284 22.76 4.91 -64.93
N ILE A 285 23.81 5.13 -64.09
CA ILE A 285 24.46 6.41 -63.68
C ILE A 285 23.61 7.48 -62.89
N THR A 286 24.06 8.16 -61.82
CA THR A 286 25.41 8.45 -61.25
C THR A 286 25.50 8.40 -59.71
N GLU A 287 26.73 8.54 -59.21
CA GLU A 287 27.22 8.60 -57.81
C GLU A 287 26.80 9.83 -56.97
N SER A 288 26.97 9.73 -55.65
CA SER A 288 27.91 10.59 -54.90
C SER A 288 28.24 10.03 -53.51
N ASN A 289 29.53 9.83 -53.22
CA ASN A 289 30.08 9.54 -51.88
C ASN A 289 30.73 10.79 -51.28
N LEU A 290 30.92 10.83 -49.95
CA LEU A 290 32.25 11.04 -49.31
C LEU A 290 32.18 11.17 -47.77
N ALA A 291 33.17 10.55 -47.12
CA ALA A 291 33.68 10.89 -45.77
C ALA A 291 35.06 11.61 -45.96
N PRO A 292 35.92 11.95 -44.96
CA PRO A 292 36.16 11.28 -43.67
C PRO A 292 36.56 12.22 -42.49
N HIS A 293 37.27 11.66 -41.50
CA HIS A 293 37.87 12.30 -40.31
C HIS A 293 38.86 13.45 -40.60
N PHE A 294 39.13 14.32 -39.61
CA PHE A 294 40.50 14.52 -39.04
C PHE A 294 40.50 15.35 -37.72
N SER A 295 41.69 15.61 -37.17
CA SER A 295 41.96 16.13 -35.81
C SER A 295 42.69 17.49 -35.82
N ALA A 296 42.65 18.23 -34.69
CA ALA A 296 43.63 19.26 -34.27
C ALA A 296 43.77 20.53 -35.17
N SER A 297 44.24 21.70 -34.71
CA SER A 297 44.58 22.24 -33.37
C SER A 297 44.70 23.77 -33.42
N SER A 298 44.59 24.44 -32.26
CA SER A 298 45.29 25.69 -31.85
C SER A 298 45.27 26.95 -32.74
N ILE A 299 44.94 28.10 -32.13
CA ILE A 299 45.65 29.38 -32.36
C ILE A 299 45.60 30.25 -31.08
N HIS A 300 46.54 31.19 -30.94
CA HIS A 300 46.72 32.12 -29.81
C HIS A 300 45.50 33.08 -29.61
N ILE A 301 45.34 33.85 -28.53
CA ILE A 301 46.11 35.07 -28.20
C ILE A 301 45.90 35.55 -26.73
N ARG A 302 47.02 35.66 -25.99
CA ARG A 302 47.48 36.79 -25.12
C ARG A 302 46.68 37.26 -23.86
N ALA A 303 47.01 36.63 -22.74
CA ALA A 303 47.76 37.21 -21.59
C ALA A 303 47.17 38.29 -20.63
N SER A 304 47.98 38.58 -19.60
CA SER A 304 47.96 39.70 -18.63
C SER A 304 47.01 39.66 -17.42
N ASP A 305 47.45 38.93 -16.38
CA ASP A 305 48.00 39.51 -15.13
C ASP A 305 47.15 40.38 -14.18
N SER A 306 47.00 39.84 -12.95
CA SER A 306 47.40 40.51 -11.68
C SER A 306 46.45 41.56 -11.06
N VAL A 307 46.54 41.95 -9.77
CA VAL A 307 47.13 41.40 -8.52
C VAL A 307 46.58 42.22 -7.33
N SER A 308 46.58 41.66 -6.09
CA SER A 308 46.52 42.39 -4.79
C SER A 308 45.22 43.13 -4.40
N GLN A 309 44.97 43.55 -3.13
CA GLN A 309 45.34 43.04 -1.79
C GLN A 309 44.46 43.70 -0.69
N HIS A 310 44.34 42.99 0.45
CA HIS A 310 44.25 43.48 1.84
C HIS A 310 43.18 44.47 2.36
N SER A 311 43.09 44.40 3.70
CA SER A 311 42.46 45.30 4.68
C SER A 311 40.99 44.98 4.98
N LEU A 312 40.57 44.68 6.22
CA LEU A 312 40.81 45.34 7.52
C LEU A 312 40.27 46.79 7.50
N GLU A 313 39.58 47.28 8.52
CA GLU A 313 39.83 47.05 9.96
C GLU A 313 38.58 46.66 10.80
N LYS A 314 38.81 46.43 12.10
CA LYS A 314 37.77 46.40 13.13
C LYS A 314 37.56 47.82 13.67
N GLU A 315 36.37 48.11 14.18
CA GLU A 315 36.28 48.97 15.38
C GLU A 315 35.13 48.56 16.29
N SER A 316 35.20 48.99 17.55
CA SER A 316 34.30 48.58 18.65
C SER A 316 34.57 49.42 19.91
N VAL A 317 33.56 49.65 20.75
CA VAL A 317 33.57 49.98 22.22
C VAL A 317 32.58 51.13 22.58
N ALA A 318 31.97 50.99 23.76
CA ALA A 318 31.11 51.94 24.54
C ALA A 318 29.75 52.35 23.93
N SER A 319 28.57 52.29 24.58
CA SER A 319 28.10 52.20 25.99
C SER A 319 27.95 53.53 26.76
N PHE A 320 26.73 53.84 27.26
CA PHE A 320 26.40 54.38 28.61
C PHE A 320 24.86 54.54 28.81
N PRO A 321 24.28 54.78 30.01
CA PRO A 321 23.13 53.97 30.50
C PRO A 321 21.97 54.72 31.21
N SER A 322 21.17 53.97 31.98
CA SER A 322 20.21 54.36 33.05
C SER A 322 18.78 54.77 32.60
N ALA A 323 17.72 54.61 33.40
CA ALA A 323 17.60 54.24 34.83
C ALA A 323 16.30 53.47 35.20
N ALA A 324 16.30 52.78 36.36
CA ALA A 324 15.17 52.56 37.31
C ALA A 324 13.88 51.81 36.86
N SER A 325 13.14 51.06 37.70
CA SER A 325 13.34 50.62 39.10
C SER A 325 12.45 49.42 39.49
N THR A 326 12.93 48.60 40.44
CA THR A 326 12.25 47.55 41.24
C THR A 326 11.83 48.13 42.63
N PRO A 327 11.54 47.40 43.74
CA PRO A 327 11.34 45.95 44.04
C PRO A 327 9.86 45.65 44.46
N GLU A 328 9.38 44.73 45.31
CA GLU A 328 9.81 43.85 46.44
C GLU A 328 8.88 42.60 46.51
N LEU A 329 9.00 41.53 47.32
CA LEU A 329 10.04 40.67 47.98
C LEU A 329 9.26 39.36 48.35
N HIS A 330 9.71 38.09 48.25
CA HIS A 330 10.90 37.34 48.70
C HIS A 330 10.88 36.77 50.15
N ALA A 331 11.08 35.43 50.24
CA ALA A 331 11.95 34.71 51.22
C ALA A 331 11.46 34.55 52.70
N VAL A 332 11.91 33.57 53.53
CA VAL A 332 12.69 32.30 53.37
C VAL A 332 12.52 31.37 54.61
N ASP A 333 12.92 30.10 54.45
CA ASP A 333 13.15 28.98 55.41
C ASP A 333 13.40 29.24 56.91
N SER A 334 13.08 28.24 57.76
CA SER A 334 14.05 27.46 58.59
C SER A 334 13.35 26.58 59.66
N SER A 335 14.10 25.99 60.62
CA SER A 335 13.77 24.67 61.22
C SER A 335 14.06 24.47 62.73
N ASP A 336 13.42 23.43 63.30
CA ASP A 336 13.96 22.44 64.27
C ASP A 336 13.74 22.59 65.81
N VAL A 337 13.98 21.48 66.54
CA VAL A 337 14.22 21.25 67.99
C VAL A 337 13.04 21.00 68.99
N LYS A 338 12.57 19.73 69.01
CA LYS A 338 12.64 18.72 70.12
C LYS A 338 12.05 18.88 71.57
N GLU A 339 11.31 17.81 71.96
CA GLU A 339 11.35 16.99 73.22
C GLU A 339 10.97 17.51 74.64
N SER A 340 9.91 16.92 75.24
CA SER A 340 9.97 15.83 76.28
C SER A 340 8.77 15.82 77.28
N GLY A 341 8.41 14.66 77.89
CA GLY A 341 7.65 14.66 79.18
C GLY A 341 6.42 13.74 79.43
N THR A 342 6.54 12.41 79.31
CA THR A 342 5.82 11.37 80.13
C THR A 342 4.31 11.49 80.51
N SER A 343 3.44 10.85 79.72
CA SER A 343 2.55 9.70 80.07
C SER A 343 1.70 9.63 81.37
N GLN A 344 0.40 9.27 81.25
CA GLN A 344 -0.09 7.87 81.46
C GLN A 344 -1.62 7.63 81.22
N SER A 345 -1.95 6.35 80.95
CA SER A 345 -3.26 5.65 81.05
C SER A 345 -4.19 5.55 79.81
N LEU A 346 -4.68 4.30 79.59
CA LEU A 346 -5.62 3.78 78.57
C LEU A 346 -5.12 3.77 77.09
N VAL A 347 -4.30 2.81 76.62
CA VAL A 347 -4.53 1.33 76.41
C VAL A 347 -5.52 1.04 75.25
N THR A 348 -5.21 0.32 74.15
CA THR A 348 -3.99 -0.23 73.49
C THR A 348 -4.43 -0.80 72.12
N SER A 349 -3.60 -1.08 71.10
CA SER A 349 -2.24 -0.68 70.68
C SER A 349 -1.99 -1.30 69.29
N GLY A 350 -1.21 -0.65 68.41
CA GLY A 350 -0.76 -1.25 67.14
C GLY A 350 -0.38 -0.22 66.07
N ALA A 351 0.92 -0.05 65.81
CA ALA A 351 1.44 0.84 64.77
C ALA A 351 2.76 0.30 64.18
N MET A 352 2.91 0.43 62.86
CA MET A 352 4.15 0.31 62.05
C MET A 352 3.72 0.81 60.65
N GLU A 353 4.24 1.87 60.02
CA GLU A 353 5.61 2.34 59.77
C GLU A 353 6.38 1.51 58.71
N ARG A 354 6.77 2.17 57.60
CA ARG A 354 8.04 2.07 56.82
C ARG A 354 7.96 1.86 55.30
N LEU A 355 8.80 2.69 54.65
CA LEU A 355 9.62 2.48 53.45
C LEU A 355 8.97 2.28 52.07
N GLY A 356 9.70 2.78 51.07
CA GLY A 356 9.34 2.72 49.67
C GLY A 356 9.37 1.29 49.12
N SER A 357 8.29 0.93 48.44
CA SER A 357 8.15 -0.32 47.70
C SER A 357 7.10 -0.10 46.62
N SER A 358 7.43 -0.41 45.36
CA SER A 358 6.46 -0.38 44.26
C SER A 358 5.61 -1.65 44.32
N PHE A 359 4.73 -1.73 45.32
CA PHE A 359 3.74 -2.79 45.41
C PHE A 359 2.69 -2.57 44.33
N LEU A 360 2.81 -3.35 43.26
CA LEU A 360 1.72 -3.61 42.33
C LEU A 360 0.52 -4.13 43.15
N GLU A 361 -0.52 -3.30 43.29
CA GLU A 361 -1.80 -3.80 43.80
C GLU A 361 -2.26 -4.96 42.92
N PRO A 362 -2.79 -6.07 43.51
CA PRO A 362 -3.20 -7.23 42.74
C PRO A 362 -4.25 -6.83 41.69
N SER A 363 -3.95 -7.17 40.43
CA SER A 363 -4.80 -6.86 39.30
C SER A 363 -6.11 -7.64 39.37
N LEU A 364 -7.22 -6.94 39.12
CA LEU A 364 -8.55 -7.48 39.34
C LEU A 364 -8.94 -8.47 38.24
N THR A 365 -9.61 -9.56 38.60
CA THR A 365 -10.26 -10.42 37.63
C THR A 365 -11.60 -9.82 37.18
N THR A 366 -12.14 -10.30 36.07
CA THR A 366 -13.49 -9.98 35.58
C THR A 366 -14.56 -10.21 36.66
N ARG A 367 -14.34 -11.17 37.57
CA ARG A 367 -15.24 -11.42 38.71
C ARG A 367 -15.13 -10.33 39.77
N ASP A 368 -13.91 -9.97 40.19
CA ASP A 368 -13.69 -8.91 41.18
C ASP A 368 -14.23 -7.56 40.68
N ALA A 369 -14.19 -7.32 39.36
CA ALA A 369 -14.79 -6.17 38.72
C ALA A 369 -16.33 -6.14 38.87
N LEU A 370 -16.99 -7.28 38.61
CA LEU A 370 -18.44 -7.44 38.74
C LEU A 370 -18.94 -7.37 40.19
N ASP A 371 -18.13 -7.85 41.13
CA ASP A 371 -18.42 -7.84 42.57
C ASP A 371 -18.18 -6.43 43.15
N LYS A 372 -17.13 -5.71 42.73
CA LYS A 372 -16.95 -4.28 43.07
C LYS A 372 -18.01 -3.38 42.44
N TYR A 373 -18.35 -3.61 41.16
CA TYR A 373 -19.45 -2.88 40.52
C TYR A 373 -20.79 -3.13 41.23
N GLN A 374 -21.02 -4.30 41.84
CA GLN A 374 -22.24 -4.53 42.62
C GLN A 374 -22.34 -3.60 43.84
N ILE A 375 -21.22 -3.23 44.46
CA ILE A 375 -21.16 -2.25 45.55
C ILE A 375 -21.44 -0.83 45.00
N VAL A 376 -20.89 -0.49 43.83
CA VAL A 376 -21.16 0.78 43.14
C VAL A 376 -22.65 0.92 42.77
N ALA A 377 -23.27 -0.15 42.27
CA ALA A 377 -24.71 -0.20 41.99
C ALA A 377 -25.55 0.00 43.26
N GLN A 378 -25.20 -0.63 44.38
CA GLN A 378 -25.89 -0.44 45.65
C GLN A 378 -25.74 0.98 46.22
N LYS A 379 -24.56 1.62 46.08
CA LYS A 379 -24.38 3.06 46.38
C LYS A 379 -25.32 3.91 45.52
N LEU A 380 -25.38 3.62 44.21
CA LEU A 380 -26.17 4.38 43.25
C LEU A 380 -27.67 4.25 43.53
N GLU A 381 -28.18 3.04 43.74
CA GLU A 381 -29.58 2.78 44.10
C GLU A 381 -29.97 3.53 45.38
N ALA A 382 -29.11 3.55 46.39
CA ALA A 382 -29.35 4.31 47.62
C ALA A 382 -29.47 5.82 47.36
N MET A 383 -28.56 6.41 46.57
CA MET A 383 -28.59 7.83 46.21
C MET A 383 -29.80 8.21 45.34
N VAL A 384 -30.14 7.36 44.35
CA VAL A 384 -31.31 7.51 43.48
C VAL A 384 -32.63 7.38 44.27
N SER A 385 -32.64 6.66 45.40
CA SER A 385 -33.80 6.58 46.30
C SER A 385 -33.91 7.72 47.33
N THR A 386 -32.88 8.57 47.45
CA THR A 386 -32.80 9.63 48.47
C THR A 386 -32.70 11.05 47.89
N ASP A 387 -32.84 11.19 46.55
CA ASP A 387 -32.77 12.47 45.83
C ASP A 387 -31.46 13.23 46.09
N SER A 388 -30.35 12.47 46.11
CA SER A 388 -28.98 12.98 46.35
C SER A 388 -28.48 13.91 45.23
N ARG A 389 -27.47 14.74 45.51
CA ARG A 389 -27.01 15.76 44.55
C ARG A 389 -26.28 15.14 43.36
N ASP A 390 -26.44 15.69 42.16
CA ASP A 390 -25.77 15.23 40.93
C ASP A 390 -24.26 15.00 41.09
N VAL A 391 -23.58 15.85 41.88
CA VAL A 391 -22.13 15.77 42.14
C VAL A 391 -21.75 14.48 42.89
N GLU A 392 -22.60 14.02 43.80
CA GLU A 392 -22.39 12.79 44.58
C GLU A 392 -22.62 11.55 43.67
N ILE A 393 -23.63 11.62 42.81
CA ILE A 393 -23.93 10.62 41.78
C ILE A 393 -22.76 10.48 40.79
N GLN A 394 -22.26 11.59 40.25
CA GLN A 394 -21.10 11.60 39.34
C GLN A 394 -19.81 11.09 40.01
N GLY A 395 -19.62 11.37 41.30
CA GLY A 395 -18.52 10.80 42.08
C GLY A 395 -18.53 9.27 42.03
N VAL A 396 -19.67 8.63 42.30
CA VAL A 396 -19.82 7.17 42.29
C VAL A 396 -19.76 6.58 40.87
N ILE A 397 -20.21 7.31 39.85
CA ILE A 397 -20.05 6.90 38.44
C ILE A 397 -18.56 6.82 38.06
N SER A 398 -17.72 7.74 38.54
CA SER A 398 -16.28 7.75 38.25
C SER A 398 -15.50 6.59 38.88
N GLU A 399 -16.07 5.86 39.84
CA GLU A 399 -15.49 4.61 40.35
C GLU A 399 -15.46 3.49 39.30
N VAL A 400 -16.36 3.49 38.31
CA VAL A 400 -16.52 2.38 37.35
C VAL A 400 -15.35 2.27 36.36
N PRO A 401 -14.89 3.35 35.68
CA PRO A 401 -13.68 3.32 34.87
C PRO A 401 -12.43 2.87 35.65
N GLU A 402 -12.26 3.34 36.88
CA GLU A 402 -11.11 2.98 37.73
C GLU A 402 -11.09 1.48 38.10
N ILE A 403 -12.25 0.89 38.40
CA ILE A 403 -12.38 -0.56 38.58
C ILE A 403 -11.95 -1.30 37.30
N ILE A 404 -12.44 -0.87 36.13
CA ILE A 404 -12.15 -1.50 34.83
C ILE A 404 -10.66 -1.37 34.46
N LEU A 405 -10.05 -0.19 34.61
CA LEU A 405 -8.65 0.06 34.28
C LEU A 405 -7.69 -0.77 35.12
N ARG A 406 -8.09 -1.16 36.34
CA ARG A 406 -7.34 -2.05 37.24
C ARG A 406 -7.54 -3.55 36.98
N CYS A 407 -8.33 -3.93 35.98
CA CYS A 407 -8.56 -5.34 35.62
C CYS A 407 -7.47 -5.90 34.68
N VAL A 408 -7.20 -7.21 34.81
CA VAL A 408 -6.30 -7.97 33.91
C VAL A 408 -6.85 -7.99 32.48
N SER A 409 -8.17 -8.20 32.34
CA SER A 409 -8.88 -8.31 31.06
C SER A 409 -9.83 -7.11 30.93
N ARG A 410 -9.31 -5.97 30.51
CA ARG A 410 -10.04 -4.68 30.54
C ARG A 410 -11.32 -4.69 29.70
N ASP A 411 -11.25 -5.13 28.45
CA ASP A 411 -12.43 -5.18 27.58
C ASP A 411 -13.47 -6.20 28.05
N GLU A 412 -13.04 -7.33 28.62
CA GLU A 412 -13.92 -8.37 29.17
C GLU A 412 -14.64 -7.87 30.44
N ALA A 413 -13.92 -7.23 31.36
CA ALA A 413 -14.49 -6.60 32.54
C ALA A 413 -15.42 -5.44 32.17
N ALA A 414 -15.03 -4.60 31.20
CA ALA A 414 -15.85 -3.52 30.68
C ALA A 414 -17.15 -4.03 30.06
N LEU A 415 -17.10 -5.05 29.20
CA LEU A 415 -18.30 -5.63 28.58
C LEU A 415 -19.18 -6.36 29.60
N ALA A 416 -18.60 -7.09 30.55
CA ALA A 416 -19.38 -7.76 31.60
C ALA A 416 -20.08 -6.77 32.55
N VAL A 417 -19.39 -5.68 32.94
CA VAL A 417 -20.00 -4.59 33.72
C VAL A 417 -21.04 -3.85 32.87
N ALA A 418 -20.74 -3.49 31.62
CA ALA A 418 -21.69 -2.87 30.71
C ALA A 418 -22.95 -3.72 30.49
N GLN A 419 -22.83 -5.06 30.47
CA GLN A 419 -23.98 -5.95 30.36
C GLN A 419 -24.86 -5.93 31.62
N LYS A 420 -24.28 -5.81 32.82
CA LYS A 420 -25.05 -5.53 34.06
C LYS A 420 -25.72 -4.16 33.99
N VAL A 421 -24.98 -3.10 33.64
CA VAL A 421 -25.50 -1.71 33.56
C VAL A 421 -26.63 -1.61 32.53
N PHE A 422 -26.44 -2.20 31.35
CA PHE A 422 -27.44 -2.24 30.28
C PHE A 422 -28.71 -3.00 30.69
N LYS A 423 -28.60 -4.03 31.54
CA LYS A 423 -29.79 -4.65 32.13
C LYS A 423 -30.47 -3.71 33.15
N GLY A 424 -29.70 -3.17 34.10
CA GLY A 424 -30.19 -2.26 35.14
C GLY A 424 -30.88 -1.02 34.60
N LEU A 425 -30.45 -0.52 33.43
CA LEU A 425 -31.06 0.57 32.68
C LEU A 425 -32.57 0.39 32.44
N TYR A 426 -33.04 -0.86 32.31
CA TYR A 426 -34.46 -1.18 32.13
C TYR A 426 -35.20 -1.52 33.43
N ASP A 427 -34.49 -1.90 34.49
CA ASP A 427 -35.09 -2.39 35.74
C ASP A 427 -35.86 -1.27 36.51
N ASN A 428 -35.60 0.00 36.23
CA ASN A 428 -36.39 1.16 36.70
C ASN A 428 -36.51 2.26 35.64
N ALA A 429 -36.98 1.90 34.44
CA ALA A 429 -37.08 2.77 33.27
C ALA A 429 -38.01 4.00 33.41
N SER A 430 -38.80 4.10 34.49
CA SER A 430 -39.67 5.25 34.77
C SER A 430 -39.02 6.35 35.61
N ASN A 431 -37.83 6.11 36.17
CA ASN A 431 -37.08 7.11 36.91
C ASN A 431 -35.99 7.74 36.02
N ASN A 432 -36.17 9.02 35.67
CA ASN A 432 -35.23 9.76 34.82
C ASN A 432 -33.81 9.86 35.41
N ILE A 433 -33.67 9.94 36.74
CA ILE A 433 -32.36 9.98 37.42
C ILE A 433 -31.67 8.62 37.31
N HIS A 434 -32.43 7.52 37.50
CA HIS A 434 -31.93 6.15 37.31
C HIS A 434 -31.44 5.92 35.88
N VAL A 435 -32.26 6.29 34.88
CA VAL A 435 -31.93 6.14 33.45
C VAL A 435 -30.72 7.00 33.08
N SER A 436 -30.68 8.27 33.50
CA SER A 436 -29.56 9.18 33.26
C SER A 436 -28.25 8.65 33.85
N ALA A 437 -28.26 8.18 35.10
CA ALA A 437 -27.08 7.62 35.75
C ALA A 437 -26.58 6.34 35.05
N HIS A 438 -27.47 5.45 34.61
CA HIS A 438 -27.08 4.23 33.88
C HIS A 438 -26.51 4.55 32.49
N LEU A 439 -27.08 5.53 31.76
CA LEU A 439 -26.52 6.03 30.50
C LEU A 439 -25.14 6.68 30.71
N ALA A 440 -24.96 7.45 31.79
CA ALA A 440 -23.67 8.04 32.14
C ALA A 440 -22.61 6.99 32.47
N ILE A 441 -22.96 5.89 33.16
CA ILE A 441 -22.05 4.75 33.36
C ILE A 441 -21.70 4.08 32.04
N LEU A 442 -22.67 3.82 31.15
CA LEU A 442 -22.38 3.25 29.83
C LEU A 442 -21.47 4.18 28.98
N THR A 443 -21.63 5.49 29.11
CA THR A 443 -20.75 6.50 28.48
C THR A 443 -19.33 6.44 29.07
N ALA A 444 -19.20 6.37 30.39
CA ALA A 444 -17.90 6.23 31.05
C ALA A 444 -17.20 4.90 30.69
N ILE A 445 -17.96 3.81 30.44
CA ILE A 445 -17.42 2.53 29.97
C ILE A 445 -17.03 2.60 28.48
N ARG A 446 -17.82 3.23 27.62
CA ARG A 446 -17.51 3.50 26.20
C ARG A 446 -16.14 4.17 26.05
N ASP A 447 -15.85 5.14 26.91
CA ASP A 447 -14.62 5.94 26.83
C ASP A 447 -13.36 5.15 27.20
N VAL A 448 -13.49 4.05 27.97
CA VAL A 448 -12.39 3.10 28.27
C VAL A 448 -12.41 1.81 27.43
N CYS A 449 -13.53 1.44 26.81
CA CYS A 449 -13.71 0.21 26.04
C CYS A 449 -14.41 0.45 24.69
N LYS A 450 -13.63 0.43 23.60
CA LYS A 450 -14.11 0.71 22.24
C LYS A 450 -15.06 -0.35 21.67
N LEU A 451 -15.19 -1.51 22.32
CA LEU A 451 -16.15 -2.55 21.93
C LEU A 451 -17.57 -2.29 22.45
N ALA A 452 -17.74 -1.43 23.47
CA ALA A 452 -19.01 -1.24 24.16
C ALA A 452 -20.15 -0.84 23.22
N VAL A 453 -19.96 0.15 22.33
CA VAL A 453 -20.99 0.63 21.39
C VAL A 453 -21.50 -0.49 20.46
N LYS A 454 -20.59 -1.35 19.98
CA LYS A 454 -20.95 -2.46 19.09
C LYS A 454 -21.81 -3.49 19.82
N GLU A 455 -21.39 -3.90 21.01
CA GLU A 455 -22.13 -4.91 21.78
C GLU A 455 -23.44 -4.33 22.36
N LEU A 456 -23.47 -3.08 22.80
CA LEU A 456 -24.71 -2.38 23.18
C LEU A 456 -25.71 -2.32 22.01
N THR A 457 -25.25 -2.01 20.80
CA THR A 457 -26.11 -2.03 19.59
C THR A 457 -26.68 -3.41 19.34
N SER A 458 -25.84 -4.46 19.44
CA SER A 458 -26.26 -5.86 19.35
C SER A 458 -27.29 -6.22 20.43
N TRP A 459 -27.08 -5.84 21.70
CA TRP A 459 -27.99 -6.15 22.79
C TRP A 459 -29.35 -5.45 22.64
N VAL A 460 -29.41 -4.22 22.14
CA VAL A 460 -30.68 -3.57 21.77
C VAL A 460 -31.35 -4.29 20.59
N ILE A 461 -30.61 -4.56 19.51
CA ILE A 461 -31.11 -5.23 18.29
C ILE A 461 -31.69 -6.62 18.56
N TYR A 462 -31.09 -7.38 19.48
CA TYR A 462 -31.51 -8.74 19.84
C TYR A 462 -32.33 -8.84 21.14
N SER A 463 -32.66 -7.72 21.78
CA SER A 463 -33.52 -7.70 22.98
C SER A 463 -34.97 -8.14 22.73
N GLU A 464 -35.67 -8.45 23.82
CA GLU A 464 -37.13 -8.65 23.87
C GLU A 464 -37.88 -7.36 23.52
N GLU A 465 -39.08 -7.46 22.94
CA GLU A 465 -39.78 -6.32 22.32
C GLU A 465 -40.04 -5.15 23.29
N GLU A 466 -40.33 -5.44 24.56
CA GLU A 466 -40.55 -4.43 25.61
C GLU A 466 -39.30 -3.56 25.88
N ARG A 467 -38.09 -4.12 25.74
CA ARG A 467 -36.82 -3.36 25.85
C ARG A 467 -36.45 -2.70 24.53
N LYS A 468 -36.69 -3.40 23.42
CA LYS A 468 -36.38 -2.96 22.05
C LYS A 468 -37.11 -1.70 21.63
N TYR A 469 -38.38 -1.59 22.02
CA TYR A 469 -39.26 -0.48 21.67
C TYR A 469 -39.41 0.54 22.82
N ASN A 470 -38.50 0.56 23.79
CA ASN A 470 -38.47 1.59 24.83
C ASN A 470 -37.90 2.90 24.26
N LYS A 471 -38.83 3.80 23.89
CA LYS A 471 -38.56 5.11 23.28
C LYS A 471 -37.53 5.94 24.03
N GLU A 472 -37.75 6.19 25.33
CA GLU A 472 -36.93 7.15 26.08
C GLU A 472 -35.51 6.62 26.30
N ILE A 473 -35.35 5.31 26.57
CA ILE A 473 -34.04 4.68 26.64
C ILE A 473 -33.34 4.69 25.28
N THR A 474 -34.05 4.45 24.17
CA THR A 474 -33.46 4.57 22.82
C THR A 474 -32.97 5.98 22.54
N ILE A 475 -33.75 7.02 22.85
CA ILE A 475 -33.35 8.42 22.65
C ILE A 475 -32.13 8.76 23.51
N GLY A 476 -32.08 8.30 24.76
CA GLY A 476 -30.91 8.46 25.63
C GLY A 476 -29.65 7.77 25.08
N LEU A 477 -29.77 6.53 24.62
CA LEU A 477 -28.67 5.78 24.00
C LEU A 477 -28.17 6.43 22.70
N ILE A 478 -29.06 7.04 21.91
CA ILE A 478 -28.70 7.82 20.71
C ILE A 478 -27.93 9.09 21.11
N ARG A 479 -28.44 9.85 22.09
CA ARG A 479 -27.79 11.10 22.59
C ARG A 479 -26.41 10.88 23.20
N SER A 480 -26.19 9.76 23.86
CA SER A 480 -24.89 9.37 24.43
C SER A 480 -23.93 8.70 23.43
N GLU A 481 -24.30 8.63 22.14
CA GLU A 481 -23.53 7.94 21.08
C GLU A 481 -23.23 6.46 21.42
N LEU A 482 -24.15 5.81 22.16
CA LEU A 482 -24.03 4.42 22.63
C LEU A 482 -24.57 3.39 21.63
N LEU A 483 -25.08 3.85 20.48
CA LEU A 483 -25.57 3.02 19.38
C LEU A 483 -24.86 3.33 18.06
N ASN A 484 -24.48 2.28 17.33
CA ASN A 484 -24.12 2.37 15.93
C ASN A 484 -25.39 2.64 15.10
N LEU A 485 -25.67 3.93 14.87
CA LEU A 485 -26.86 4.39 14.16
C LEU A 485 -27.01 3.75 12.77
N THR A 486 -25.92 3.44 12.06
CA THR A 486 -25.99 2.79 10.73
C THR A 486 -26.55 1.37 10.83
N GLU A 487 -26.09 0.58 11.80
CA GLU A 487 -26.54 -0.81 12.00
C GLU A 487 -27.97 -0.85 12.56
N TYR A 488 -28.26 0.02 13.53
CA TYR A 488 -29.60 0.18 14.11
C TYR A 488 -30.65 0.62 13.07
N ASN A 489 -30.32 1.62 12.23
CA ASN A 489 -31.16 2.11 11.13
C ASN A 489 -31.54 0.99 10.15
N VAL A 490 -30.56 0.21 9.68
CA VAL A 490 -30.79 -0.91 8.75
C VAL A 490 -31.60 -2.03 9.40
N HIS A 491 -31.42 -2.29 10.70
CA HIS A 491 -32.21 -3.30 11.41
C HIS A 491 -33.67 -2.86 11.61
N MET A 492 -33.91 -1.64 12.09
CA MET A 492 -35.25 -1.11 12.31
C MET A 492 -36.04 -0.95 11.00
N ALA A 493 -35.38 -0.53 9.91
CA ALA A 493 -35.99 -0.47 8.59
C ALA A 493 -36.46 -1.85 8.07
N LYS A 494 -35.76 -2.93 8.42
CA LYS A 494 -36.19 -4.31 8.14
C LYS A 494 -37.36 -4.74 9.04
N LEU A 495 -37.32 -4.40 10.33
CA LEU A 495 -38.37 -4.79 11.28
C LEU A 495 -39.76 -4.23 10.93
N ILE A 496 -39.86 -3.07 10.30
CA ILE A 496 -41.14 -2.51 9.79
C ILE A 496 -41.82 -3.48 8.81
N ASP A 497 -41.05 -4.25 8.05
CA ASP A 497 -41.53 -5.30 7.14
C ASP A 497 -42.69 -4.85 6.23
N GLY A 498 -42.51 -3.69 5.60
CA GLY A 498 -43.49 -3.08 4.71
C GLY A 498 -44.84 -2.71 5.38
N GLY A 499 -44.86 -2.58 6.71
CA GLY A 499 -46.05 -2.30 7.52
C GLY A 499 -46.68 -3.54 8.18
N ARG A 500 -46.07 -4.73 8.06
CA ARG A 500 -46.60 -5.95 8.69
C ARG A 500 -46.37 -6.00 10.21
N ASN A 501 -45.26 -5.45 10.69
CA ASN A 501 -44.99 -5.32 12.13
C ASN A 501 -45.53 -3.99 12.66
N LYS A 502 -46.68 -4.04 13.35
CA LYS A 502 -47.31 -2.85 13.91
C LYS A 502 -46.47 -2.18 15.00
N ALA A 503 -45.98 -2.96 15.97
CA ALA A 503 -45.18 -2.44 17.08
C ALA A 503 -43.91 -1.72 16.60
N ALA A 504 -43.15 -2.34 15.70
CA ALA A 504 -41.96 -1.70 15.13
C ALA A 504 -42.30 -0.45 14.28
N THR A 505 -43.44 -0.44 13.60
CA THR A 505 -43.91 0.72 12.80
C THR A 505 -44.30 1.89 13.71
N GLU A 506 -45.14 1.64 14.71
CA GLU A 506 -45.63 2.64 15.66
C GLU A 506 -44.47 3.24 16.50
N PHE A 507 -43.56 2.39 16.99
CA PHE A 507 -42.33 2.81 17.64
C PHE A 507 -41.45 3.67 16.74
N SER A 508 -41.21 3.25 15.48
CA SER A 508 -40.36 4.00 14.54
C SER A 508 -40.93 5.38 14.21
N ILE A 509 -42.26 5.50 14.12
CA ILE A 509 -42.96 6.79 13.96
C ILE A 509 -42.74 7.68 15.19
N SER A 510 -42.97 7.16 16.40
CA SER A 510 -42.83 7.95 17.64
C SER A 510 -41.38 8.37 17.93
N LEU A 511 -40.42 7.50 17.64
CA LEU A 511 -38.98 7.78 17.73
C LEU A 511 -38.58 8.92 16.78
N LEU A 512 -38.96 8.82 15.49
CA LEU A 512 -38.63 9.86 14.50
C LEU A 512 -39.38 11.17 14.77
N GLN A 513 -40.64 11.14 15.22
CA GLN A 513 -41.35 12.37 15.65
C GLN A 513 -40.57 13.14 16.71
N THR A 514 -39.99 12.43 17.68
CA THR A 514 -39.24 13.06 18.78
C THR A 514 -37.87 13.54 18.32
N LEU A 515 -37.13 12.71 17.56
CA LEU A 515 -35.82 13.09 17.01
C LEU A 515 -35.91 14.24 15.99
N VAL A 516 -37.01 14.40 15.25
CA VAL A 516 -37.21 15.56 14.34
C VAL A 516 -37.32 16.88 15.11
N ILE A 517 -37.97 16.86 16.27
CA ILE A 517 -38.18 18.05 17.11
C ILE A 517 -36.92 18.35 17.92
N GLU A 518 -36.28 17.33 18.49
CA GLU A 518 -35.23 17.52 19.49
C GLU A 518 -33.79 17.37 18.95
N GLU A 519 -33.56 16.55 17.92
CA GLU A 519 -32.22 16.22 17.38
C GLU A 519 -32.21 16.09 15.84
N PRO A 520 -32.64 17.13 15.08
CA PRO A 520 -32.90 17.02 13.64
C PRO A 520 -31.68 16.62 12.78
N LYS A 521 -30.46 16.71 13.32
CA LYS A 521 -29.22 16.23 12.67
C LYS A 521 -29.22 14.71 12.52
N VAL A 522 -29.65 13.98 13.56
CA VAL A 522 -29.65 12.50 13.63
C VAL A 522 -30.55 11.87 12.56
N ILE A 523 -31.60 12.59 12.13
CA ILE A 523 -32.52 12.16 11.08
C ILE A 523 -31.81 11.87 9.76
N SER A 524 -30.70 12.56 9.46
CA SER A 524 -29.90 12.31 8.25
C SER A 524 -29.22 10.93 8.25
N GLU A 525 -28.86 10.41 9.43
CA GLU A 525 -28.27 9.08 9.58
C GLU A 525 -29.32 7.98 9.53
N LEU A 526 -30.56 8.26 9.95
CA LEU A 526 -31.71 7.33 9.99
C LEU A 526 -32.43 7.16 8.63
N HIS A 527 -31.75 7.42 7.51
CA HIS A 527 -32.35 7.45 6.17
C HIS A 527 -33.11 6.17 5.78
N ASN A 528 -32.58 4.96 6.01
CA ASN A 528 -33.29 3.70 5.67
C ASN A 528 -34.63 3.56 6.41
N LEU A 529 -34.72 4.01 7.66
CA LEU A 529 -35.93 4.01 8.47
C LEU A 529 -36.98 4.98 7.91
N VAL A 530 -36.54 6.20 7.57
CA VAL A 530 -37.37 7.21 6.89
C VAL A 530 -37.87 6.68 5.54
N ASP A 531 -37.01 6.02 4.77
CA ASP A 531 -37.33 5.42 3.48
C ASP A 531 -38.33 4.26 3.59
N ALA A 532 -38.19 3.40 4.60
CA ALA A 532 -39.10 2.31 4.88
C ALA A 532 -40.51 2.82 5.22
N LEU A 533 -40.60 3.89 6.02
CA LEU A 533 -41.86 4.56 6.32
C LEU A 533 -42.41 5.36 5.13
N ALA A 534 -41.58 6.01 4.31
CA ALA A 534 -42.02 6.66 3.08
C ALA A 534 -42.63 5.67 2.07
N LYS A 535 -42.08 4.44 1.99
CA LYS A 535 -42.62 3.32 1.20
C LYS A 535 -43.88 2.67 1.82
N LEU A 536 -44.18 2.96 3.08
CA LEU A 536 -45.45 2.61 3.73
C LEU A 536 -46.53 3.68 3.48
N ALA A 537 -46.15 4.96 3.50
CA ALA A 537 -47.05 6.09 3.30
C ALA A 537 -47.74 6.14 1.91
N THR A 538 -47.20 5.43 0.91
CA THR A 538 -47.81 5.31 -0.42
C THR A 538 -48.88 4.21 -0.52
N LYS A 539 -49.14 3.44 0.55
CA LYS A 539 -50.18 2.40 0.60
C LYS A 539 -51.50 2.93 1.18
N PRO A 540 -52.67 2.53 0.65
CA PRO A 540 -53.95 2.86 1.28
C PRO A 540 -54.09 2.16 2.64
N GLY A 541 -54.60 2.88 3.64
CA GLY A 541 -54.70 2.40 5.04
C GLY A 541 -53.54 2.79 5.95
N CYS A 542 -52.77 3.83 5.59
CA CYS A 542 -51.64 4.36 6.36
C CYS A 542 -52.10 5.08 7.67
N PRO A 543 -51.34 5.01 8.78
CA PRO A 543 -51.58 5.81 9.98
C PRO A 543 -51.48 7.33 9.74
N GLU A 544 -52.46 8.08 10.25
CA GLU A 544 -52.57 9.55 10.08
C GLU A 544 -51.32 10.38 10.44
N PRO A 545 -50.49 10.03 11.45
CA PRO A 545 -49.31 10.85 11.76
C PRO A 545 -48.18 10.78 10.73
N LEU A 546 -48.19 9.78 9.82
CA LEU A 546 -47.04 9.48 8.99
C LEU A 546 -46.81 10.45 7.82
N PRO A 547 -47.82 10.91 7.06
CA PRO A 547 -47.61 11.92 6.01
C PRO A 547 -47.05 13.23 6.56
N GLN A 548 -47.59 13.70 7.69
CA GLN A 548 -47.18 14.95 8.33
C GLN A 548 -45.74 14.88 8.86
N LEU A 549 -45.33 13.75 9.45
CA LEU A 549 -43.94 13.50 9.83
C LEU A 549 -42.99 13.58 8.61
N LEU A 550 -43.38 12.99 7.48
CA LEU A 550 -42.57 12.97 6.25
C LEU A 550 -42.47 14.35 5.59
N GLU A 551 -43.41 15.27 5.83
CA GLU A 551 -43.25 16.68 5.41
C GLU A 551 -42.31 17.46 6.34
N MET A 552 -42.40 17.27 7.67
CA MET A 552 -41.47 17.89 8.62
C MET A 552 -40.02 17.46 8.37
N ILE A 553 -39.78 16.18 8.08
CA ILE A 553 -38.45 15.64 7.73
C ILE A 553 -37.90 16.27 6.43
N LYS A 554 -38.75 16.58 5.46
CA LYS A 554 -38.34 17.15 4.17
C LYS A 554 -38.05 18.65 4.23
N ASN A 555 -38.75 19.40 5.11
CA ASN A 555 -38.61 20.86 5.22
C ASN A 555 -38.29 21.33 6.65
N PRO A 556 -37.13 20.98 7.26
CA PRO A 556 -36.79 21.40 8.62
C PRO A 556 -36.74 22.93 8.84
N GLY A 557 -36.51 23.70 7.77
CA GLY A 557 -36.40 25.17 7.82
C GLY A 557 -37.73 25.93 7.92
N ALA A 558 -38.88 25.27 7.77
CA ALA A 558 -40.19 25.95 7.68
C ALA A 558 -40.68 26.61 8.99
N LEU A 559 -40.01 26.35 10.12
CA LEU A 559 -40.33 26.90 11.45
C LEU A 559 -39.50 28.14 11.82
N SER A 560 -38.87 28.82 10.85
CA SER A 560 -38.11 30.05 11.09
C SER A 560 -38.27 31.09 9.98
N SER A 561 -38.19 32.37 10.34
CA SER A 561 -38.23 33.55 9.47
C SER A 561 -39.50 33.75 8.62
N SER A 562 -40.55 34.28 9.24
CA SER A 562 -41.46 35.19 8.54
C SER A 562 -40.80 36.56 8.37
N ASN A 563 -40.55 37.02 7.13
CA ASN A 563 -40.76 38.40 6.62
C ASN A 563 -39.78 38.83 5.49
N ALA A 564 -40.35 39.57 4.52
CA ALA A 564 -39.75 40.59 3.67
C ALA A 564 -38.63 40.21 2.66
N GLY A 565 -38.71 40.82 1.46
CA GLY A 565 -37.65 40.80 0.45
C GLY A 565 -38.18 40.60 -0.98
N LYS A 566 -38.07 41.63 -1.82
CA LYS A 566 -38.26 41.59 -3.28
C LYS A 566 -37.02 42.17 -3.95
N GLU A 567 -36.88 41.88 -5.25
CA GLU A 567 -36.05 42.64 -6.23
C GLU A 567 -34.51 42.56 -5.99
N ASP A 568 -33.63 42.56 -7.00
CA ASP A 568 -33.85 42.47 -8.46
C ASP A 568 -32.64 41.81 -9.20
N LYS A 569 -32.73 41.65 -10.53
CA LYS A 569 -31.61 41.25 -11.42
C LYS A 569 -30.99 42.44 -12.16
N VAL A 570 -29.67 42.43 -12.37
CA VAL A 570 -29.01 42.87 -13.63
C VAL A 570 -27.52 42.41 -13.67
N PRO A 571 -26.87 42.20 -14.85
CA PRO A 571 -25.63 41.39 -14.95
C PRO A 571 -24.41 42.03 -15.67
N GLY A 572 -23.23 41.41 -15.52
CA GLY A 572 -22.01 41.60 -16.36
C GLY A 572 -20.73 41.89 -15.55
N LEU A 573 -19.50 41.53 -15.97
CA LEU A 573 -19.05 40.74 -17.13
C LEU A 573 -17.72 39.96 -16.80
N LEU A 574 -17.17 39.24 -17.79
CA LEU A 574 -16.03 38.28 -17.74
C LEU A 574 -14.65 38.99 -17.95
N PRO A 575 -13.46 38.33 -18.16
CA PRO A 575 -13.13 36.87 -18.22
C PRO A 575 -11.80 36.39 -17.58
N ALA A 576 -11.60 35.06 -17.51
CA ALA A 576 -10.31 34.39 -17.84
C ALA A 576 -10.44 32.84 -17.96
N ASN A 577 -10.00 32.32 -19.11
CA ASN A 577 -9.59 30.95 -19.47
C ASN A 577 -9.93 29.76 -18.55
N ARG A 578 -10.84 28.89 -19.04
CA ARG A 578 -10.91 27.46 -18.70
C ARG A 578 -11.06 26.68 -20.00
N GLU A 579 -10.06 25.86 -20.35
CA GLU A 579 -10.02 25.17 -21.64
C GLU A 579 -11.08 24.05 -21.75
N GLU A 580 -11.39 23.69 -22.99
CA GLU A 580 -12.67 23.13 -23.42
C GLU A 580 -12.92 21.69 -22.92
N PHE A 581 -13.93 21.51 -22.05
CA PHE A 581 -14.73 20.28 -21.97
C PHE A 581 -16.07 20.50 -21.23
N ASN A 582 -16.87 21.44 -21.74
CA ASN A 582 -18.20 21.78 -21.20
C ASN A 582 -19.29 21.76 -22.30
N SER A 583 -19.45 20.64 -23.01
CA SER A 583 -20.73 20.35 -23.66
C SER A 583 -21.68 19.71 -22.64
N VAL A 584 -22.48 20.55 -21.97
CA VAL A 584 -23.69 20.04 -21.30
C VAL A 584 -24.72 19.83 -22.40
N ASP A 585 -24.53 18.74 -23.15
CA ASP A 585 -25.37 18.39 -24.29
C ASP A 585 -26.80 18.17 -23.79
N SER A 586 -27.71 19.02 -24.25
CA SER A 586 -29.14 18.86 -24.01
C SER A 586 -29.59 17.53 -24.59
N ILE A 587 -29.88 16.55 -23.73
CA ILE A 587 -30.30 15.21 -24.15
C ILE A 587 -31.63 15.33 -24.88
N GLU A 588 -31.57 15.32 -26.22
CA GLU A 588 -32.75 15.05 -27.03
C GLU A 588 -33.35 13.71 -26.60
N PRO A 589 -34.68 13.61 -26.40
CA PRO A 589 -35.31 12.36 -26.01
C PRO A 589 -35.03 11.27 -27.06
N ASP A 590 -34.88 10.02 -26.59
CA ASP A 590 -34.62 8.91 -27.51
C ASP A 590 -35.79 8.71 -28.49
N PRO A 591 -35.51 8.35 -29.77
CA PRO A 591 -36.57 8.16 -30.76
C PRO A 591 -37.60 7.13 -30.28
N ALA A 592 -38.89 7.41 -30.51
CA ALA A 592 -39.97 6.57 -30.00
C ALA A 592 -39.85 5.11 -30.48
N GLY A 593 -39.84 4.15 -29.55
CA GLY A 593 -39.63 2.73 -29.83
C GLY A 593 -38.17 2.28 -29.93
N PHE A 594 -37.18 3.19 -29.87
CA PHE A 594 -35.77 2.83 -29.99
C PHE A 594 -35.26 2.02 -28.78
N ARG A 595 -35.72 2.33 -27.57
CA ARG A 595 -35.37 1.59 -26.35
C ARG A 595 -35.86 0.13 -26.41
N GLU A 596 -37.04 -0.08 -26.97
CA GLU A 596 -37.65 -1.38 -27.20
C GLU A 596 -36.88 -2.15 -28.29
N GLN A 597 -36.50 -1.48 -29.39
CA GLN A 597 -35.66 -2.04 -30.44
C GLN A 597 -34.30 -2.51 -29.90
N VAL A 598 -33.61 -1.71 -29.08
CA VAL A 598 -32.34 -2.09 -28.45
C VAL A 598 -32.53 -3.23 -27.46
N SER A 599 -33.63 -3.26 -26.69
CA SER A 599 -33.96 -4.39 -25.81
C SER A 599 -34.17 -5.70 -26.58
N ILE A 600 -34.81 -5.66 -27.74
CA ILE A 600 -35.00 -6.82 -28.62
C ILE A 600 -33.66 -7.29 -29.19
N LEU A 601 -32.83 -6.38 -29.72
CA LEU A 601 -31.49 -6.71 -30.23
C LEU A 601 -30.60 -7.33 -29.15
N PHE A 602 -30.63 -6.80 -27.92
CA PHE A 602 -29.84 -7.33 -26.81
C PHE A 602 -30.31 -8.73 -26.35
N LYS A 603 -31.63 -8.99 -26.37
CA LYS A 603 -32.19 -10.33 -26.11
C LYS A 603 -31.83 -11.33 -27.20
N GLU A 604 -31.76 -10.92 -28.46
CA GLU A 604 -31.32 -11.80 -29.54
C GLU A 604 -29.83 -12.12 -29.43
N TRP A 605 -28.99 -11.12 -29.13
CA TRP A 605 -27.57 -11.35 -28.85
C TRP A 605 -27.33 -12.27 -27.64
N TYR A 606 -28.14 -12.12 -26.58
CA TYR A 606 -28.16 -13.04 -25.44
C TYR A 606 -28.42 -14.49 -25.91
N ARG A 607 -29.47 -14.72 -26.72
CA ARG A 607 -29.77 -16.05 -27.27
C ARG A 607 -28.66 -16.62 -28.15
N ILE A 608 -27.99 -15.80 -28.95
CA ILE A 608 -26.83 -16.20 -29.76
C ILE A 608 -25.66 -16.64 -28.87
N CYS A 609 -25.50 -16.03 -27.69
CA CYS A 609 -24.42 -16.32 -26.74
C CYS A 609 -24.64 -17.57 -25.87
N GLU A 610 -25.88 -17.94 -25.55
CA GLU A 610 -26.23 -19.09 -24.71
C GLU A 610 -26.08 -20.45 -25.44
N LEU A 611 -26.05 -20.44 -26.78
CA LEU A 611 -25.97 -21.67 -27.58
C LEU A 611 -24.56 -22.30 -27.49
N PRO A 612 -24.42 -23.56 -27.02
CA PRO A 612 -23.11 -24.18 -26.81
C PRO A 612 -22.45 -24.59 -28.13
N GLY A 613 -21.60 -23.71 -28.65
CA GLY A 613 -20.79 -23.93 -29.85
C GLY A 613 -20.15 -22.62 -30.34
N ALA A 614 -19.09 -22.71 -31.15
CA ALA A 614 -18.43 -21.53 -31.71
C ALA A 614 -19.30 -20.89 -32.82
N ASN A 615 -20.28 -20.09 -32.39
CA ASN A 615 -21.34 -19.52 -33.23
C ASN A 615 -20.85 -18.28 -34.03
N ASP A 616 -19.62 -18.33 -34.57
CA ASP A 616 -18.93 -17.19 -35.19
C ASP A 616 -19.66 -16.69 -36.45
N THR A 617 -20.33 -17.58 -37.20
CA THR A 617 -21.16 -17.22 -38.36
C THR A 617 -22.43 -16.48 -37.95
N ALA A 618 -23.17 -16.97 -36.95
CA ALA A 618 -24.35 -16.29 -36.41
C ALA A 618 -23.97 -14.93 -35.79
N SER A 619 -22.84 -14.89 -35.08
CA SER A 619 -22.29 -13.66 -34.51
C SER A 619 -21.94 -12.65 -35.60
N THR A 620 -21.23 -13.08 -36.66
CA THR A 620 -20.88 -12.23 -37.81
C THR A 620 -22.13 -11.71 -38.53
N HIS A 621 -23.15 -12.55 -38.72
CA HIS A 621 -24.43 -12.13 -39.30
C HIS A 621 -25.12 -11.06 -38.44
N PHE A 622 -25.10 -11.20 -37.11
CA PHE A 622 -25.65 -10.19 -36.20
C PHE A 622 -24.86 -8.86 -36.27
N ILE A 623 -23.53 -8.88 -36.32
CA ILE A 623 -22.72 -7.66 -36.51
C ILE A 623 -23.02 -6.99 -37.86
N LEU A 624 -23.18 -7.77 -38.93
CA LEU A 624 -23.59 -7.25 -40.24
C LEU A 624 -24.98 -6.61 -40.19
N GLN A 625 -25.93 -7.20 -39.48
CA GLN A 625 -27.27 -6.62 -39.26
C GLN A 625 -27.20 -5.29 -38.49
N LEU A 626 -26.39 -5.19 -37.43
CA LEU A 626 -26.16 -3.91 -36.72
C LEU A 626 -25.56 -2.84 -37.64
N HIS A 627 -24.63 -3.22 -38.53
CA HIS A 627 -24.04 -2.30 -39.50
C HIS A 627 -25.04 -1.85 -40.58
N GLN A 628 -25.88 -2.76 -41.09
CA GLN A 628 -26.96 -2.44 -42.04
C GLN A 628 -28.02 -1.53 -41.42
N ASN A 629 -28.38 -1.75 -40.16
CA ASN A 629 -29.25 -0.87 -39.38
C ASN A 629 -28.61 0.51 -39.06
N GLY A 630 -27.33 0.71 -39.40
CA GLY A 630 -26.61 1.96 -39.18
C GLY A 630 -26.12 2.21 -37.75
N LEU A 631 -26.33 1.27 -36.83
CA LEU A 631 -26.06 1.41 -35.38
C LEU A 631 -24.56 1.47 -35.02
N LEU A 632 -23.67 1.31 -36.01
CA LEU A 632 -22.22 1.23 -35.86
C LEU A 632 -21.48 2.28 -36.71
N LYS A 633 -22.17 3.35 -37.14
CA LYS A 633 -21.61 4.42 -37.99
C LYS A 633 -20.65 5.36 -37.26
N GLY A 634 -20.78 5.48 -35.93
CA GLY A 634 -20.05 6.47 -35.12
C GLY A 634 -20.76 7.83 -35.02
N ASP A 635 -22.04 7.89 -35.38
CA ASP A 635 -22.95 9.02 -35.21
C ASP A 635 -23.55 9.08 -33.79
N ASP A 636 -24.54 9.95 -33.56
CA ASP A 636 -25.28 10.04 -32.28
C ASP A 636 -26.14 8.80 -32.02
N LEU A 637 -26.74 8.20 -33.06
CA LEU A 637 -27.51 6.96 -32.96
C LEU A 637 -26.63 5.81 -32.41
N THR A 638 -25.36 5.77 -32.82
CA THR A 638 -24.34 4.85 -32.28
C THR A 638 -24.11 5.08 -30.78
N ASP A 639 -24.01 6.34 -30.32
CA ASP A 639 -23.80 6.66 -28.90
C ASP A 639 -25.03 6.30 -28.05
N ARG A 640 -26.25 6.57 -28.54
CA ARG A 640 -27.51 6.14 -27.89
C ARG A 640 -27.62 4.63 -27.79
N PHE A 641 -27.25 3.90 -28.85
CA PHE A 641 -27.26 2.44 -28.87
C PHE A 641 -26.40 1.84 -27.75
N PHE A 642 -25.13 2.26 -27.64
CA PHE A 642 -24.25 1.77 -26.58
C PHE A 642 -24.66 2.23 -25.16
N ARG A 643 -25.24 3.44 -25.02
CA ARG A 643 -25.81 3.89 -23.74
C ARG A 643 -26.97 2.99 -23.29
N LEU A 644 -27.92 2.71 -24.18
CA LEU A 644 -29.09 1.88 -23.87
C LEU A 644 -28.71 0.43 -23.56
N LEU A 645 -27.71 -0.14 -24.24
CA LEU A 645 -27.16 -1.46 -23.89
C LEU A 645 -26.55 -1.47 -22.48
N LEU A 646 -25.77 -0.44 -22.14
CA LEU A 646 -25.15 -0.30 -20.82
C LEU A 646 -26.21 -0.12 -19.71
N GLU A 647 -27.21 0.74 -19.93
CA GLU A 647 -28.37 0.90 -19.04
C GLU A 647 -29.08 -0.44 -18.78
N LEU A 648 -29.37 -1.22 -19.83
CA LEU A 648 -30.05 -2.52 -19.72
C LEU A 648 -29.20 -3.56 -18.98
N ALA A 649 -27.90 -3.64 -19.27
CA ALA A 649 -27.00 -4.60 -18.64
C ALA A 649 -26.75 -4.31 -17.16
N VAL A 650 -26.58 -3.03 -16.80
CA VAL A 650 -26.47 -2.58 -15.39
C VAL A 650 -27.78 -2.80 -14.64
N ALA A 651 -28.93 -2.42 -15.22
CA ALA A 651 -30.23 -2.63 -14.59
C ALA A 651 -30.52 -4.11 -14.29
N HIS A 652 -30.25 -5.02 -15.24
CA HIS A 652 -30.41 -6.46 -15.03
C HIS A 652 -29.51 -7.00 -13.90
N CYS A 653 -28.26 -6.55 -13.84
CA CYS A 653 -27.34 -6.95 -12.79
C CYS A 653 -27.89 -6.53 -11.41
N LEU A 654 -28.26 -5.25 -11.26
CA LEU A 654 -28.78 -4.69 -10.00
C LEU A 654 -30.15 -5.28 -9.59
N SER A 655 -31.04 -5.60 -10.54
CA SER A 655 -32.31 -6.25 -10.21
C SER A 655 -32.14 -7.65 -9.60
N THR A 656 -31.02 -8.32 -9.88
CA THR A 656 -30.72 -9.64 -9.28
C THR A 656 -30.44 -9.53 -7.77
N GLU A 657 -29.90 -8.39 -7.30
CA GLU A 657 -29.64 -8.10 -5.87
C GLU A 657 -30.96 -8.05 -5.08
N MET A 658 -32.01 -7.46 -5.67
CA MET A 658 -33.34 -7.35 -5.06
C MET A 658 -34.15 -8.66 -5.08
N ILE A 659 -33.90 -9.56 -6.04
CA ILE A 659 -34.58 -10.87 -6.09
C ILE A 659 -33.97 -11.81 -5.03
N ASN A 660 -32.64 -11.86 -4.94
CA ASN A 660 -31.92 -12.75 -4.02
C ASN A 660 -31.89 -12.27 -2.55
N SER A 661 -32.56 -11.17 -2.23
CA SER A 661 -32.78 -10.69 -0.85
C SER A 661 -34.17 -11.03 -0.30
N GLY A 662 -35.03 -11.68 -1.10
CA GLY A 662 -36.40 -12.05 -0.71
C GLY A 662 -36.58 -13.46 -0.11
N SER A 663 -35.56 -14.32 -0.09
CA SER A 663 -35.66 -15.72 0.37
C SER A 663 -34.95 -15.98 1.71
N LEU A 664 -35.67 -16.60 2.65
CA LEU A 664 -35.18 -16.92 3.99
C LEU A 664 -34.34 -18.23 4.01
N GLN A 665 -33.21 -18.26 3.31
CA GLN A 665 -32.31 -19.43 3.31
C GLN A 665 -30.81 -19.08 3.33
N SER A 666 -30.17 -19.38 4.48
CA SER A 666 -28.75 -19.74 4.69
C SER A 666 -27.63 -18.79 4.22
N GLN A 667 -26.50 -18.83 4.96
CA GLN A 667 -25.31 -18.02 4.73
C GLN A 667 -24.47 -18.49 3.53
N GLN A 668 -25.01 -18.40 2.31
CA GLN A 668 -24.19 -18.38 1.10
C GLN A 668 -24.03 -16.95 0.59
N LEU A 669 -22.84 -16.65 0.04
CA LEU A 669 -22.46 -15.31 -0.35
C LEU A 669 -23.38 -14.80 -1.47
N GLN A 670 -24.13 -13.71 -1.23
CA GLN A 670 -25.10 -13.16 -2.19
C GLN A 670 -24.40 -12.81 -3.51
N THR A 671 -24.58 -13.67 -4.51
CA THR A 671 -23.82 -13.62 -5.76
C THR A 671 -24.62 -12.88 -6.83
N MET A 672 -24.07 -11.77 -7.29
CA MET A 672 -24.63 -10.95 -8.36
C MET A 672 -24.50 -11.63 -9.72
N SER A 673 -25.56 -11.62 -10.53
CA SER A 673 -25.50 -12.11 -11.90
C SER A 673 -24.87 -11.06 -12.82
N PHE A 674 -23.59 -11.25 -13.14
CA PHE A 674 -22.85 -10.44 -14.10
C PHE A 674 -23.12 -10.84 -15.56
N LEU A 675 -23.96 -11.85 -15.82
CA LEU A 675 -24.16 -12.44 -17.16
C LEU A 675 -24.54 -11.41 -18.23
N ALA A 676 -25.41 -10.45 -17.91
CA ALA A 676 -25.77 -9.37 -18.84
C ALA A 676 -24.60 -8.43 -19.16
N ILE A 677 -23.72 -8.16 -18.19
CA ILE A 677 -22.49 -7.37 -18.38
C ILE A 677 -21.49 -8.14 -19.26
N ASP A 678 -21.33 -9.44 -19.01
CA ASP A 678 -20.41 -10.30 -19.76
C ASP A 678 -20.87 -10.47 -21.22
N ILE A 679 -22.18 -10.61 -21.45
CA ILE A 679 -22.78 -10.67 -22.79
C ILE A 679 -22.67 -9.33 -23.53
N TYR A 680 -22.81 -8.20 -22.84
CA TYR A 680 -22.55 -6.87 -23.43
C TYR A 680 -21.06 -6.67 -23.75
N ALA A 681 -20.15 -7.12 -22.88
CA ALA A 681 -18.71 -7.07 -23.13
C ALA A 681 -18.34 -7.86 -24.41
N LYS A 682 -18.87 -9.09 -24.53
CA LYS A 682 -18.70 -9.95 -25.71
C LYS A 682 -19.24 -9.31 -27.00
N LEU A 683 -20.35 -8.58 -26.94
CA LEU A 683 -20.88 -7.84 -28.11
C LEU A 683 -19.87 -6.79 -28.61
N VAL A 684 -19.36 -5.96 -27.70
CA VAL A 684 -18.36 -4.92 -28.01
C VAL A 684 -17.08 -5.54 -28.56
N PHE A 685 -16.61 -6.65 -27.99
CA PHE A 685 -15.47 -7.39 -28.52
C PHE A 685 -15.71 -7.90 -29.95
N SER A 686 -16.86 -8.53 -30.23
CA SER A 686 -17.21 -9.00 -31.58
C SER A 686 -17.30 -7.86 -32.61
N ILE A 687 -17.86 -6.71 -32.23
CA ILE A 687 -17.92 -5.50 -33.07
C ILE A 687 -16.51 -4.99 -33.41
N LEU A 688 -15.61 -4.92 -32.42
CA LEU A 688 -14.26 -4.38 -32.60
C LEU A 688 -13.35 -5.35 -33.36
N LYS A 689 -13.40 -6.66 -33.06
CA LYS A 689 -12.71 -7.74 -33.81
C LYS A 689 -13.04 -7.69 -35.31
N GLY A 690 -14.29 -7.41 -35.66
CA GLY A 690 -14.74 -7.33 -37.06
C GLY A 690 -14.47 -6.01 -37.78
N SER A 691 -13.92 -4.99 -37.12
CA SER A 691 -13.90 -3.62 -37.70
C SER A 691 -12.56 -2.86 -37.64
N ASN A 692 -11.59 -3.24 -36.80
CA ASN A 692 -10.27 -2.59 -36.68
C ASN A 692 -10.32 -1.05 -36.51
N LYS A 693 -11.39 -0.51 -35.93
CA LYS A 693 -11.60 0.95 -35.74
C LYS A 693 -11.30 1.36 -34.28
N PRO A 694 -10.08 1.83 -33.94
CA PRO A 694 -9.79 2.37 -32.60
C PRO A 694 -10.66 3.59 -32.25
N PHE A 695 -11.14 4.33 -33.26
CA PHE A 695 -12.15 5.38 -33.10
C PHE A 695 -13.44 4.88 -32.44
N LEU A 696 -13.93 3.69 -32.83
CA LEU A 696 -15.17 3.13 -32.30
C LEU A 696 -15.00 2.70 -30.84
N LEU A 697 -13.84 2.12 -30.49
CA LEU A 697 -13.48 1.86 -29.09
C LEU A 697 -13.49 3.16 -28.26
N SER A 698 -12.85 4.22 -28.75
CA SER A 698 -12.83 5.52 -28.06
C SER A 698 -14.24 6.10 -27.86
N LYS A 699 -15.16 5.93 -28.82
CA LYS A 699 -16.57 6.31 -28.65
C LYS A 699 -17.30 5.45 -27.61
N ILE A 700 -17.16 4.12 -27.64
CA ILE A 700 -17.79 3.22 -26.66
C ILE A 700 -17.29 3.53 -25.24
N LEU A 701 -16.00 3.78 -25.07
CA LEU A 701 -15.41 4.21 -23.81
C LEU A 701 -15.95 5.59 -23.38
N ALA A 702 -16.05 6.57 -24.29
CA ALA A 702 -16.62 7.89 -23.96
C ALA A 702 -18.11 7.81 -23.54
N VAL A 703 -18.91 6.96 -24.20
CA VAL A 703 -20.30 6.68 -23.79
C VAL A 703 -20.35 6.08 -22.39
N ALA A 704 -19.49 5.09 -22.09
CA ALA A 704 -19.40 4.49 -20.77
C ALA A 704 -18.95 5.51 -19.70
N VAL A 705 -17.96 6.36 -19.99
CA VAL A 705 -17.51 7.44 -19.11
C VAL A 705 -18.66 8.40 -18.77
N ARG A 706 -19.39 8.90 -19.78
CA ARG A 706 -20.53 9.80 -19.57
C ARG A 706 -21.65 9.12 -18.78
N PHE A 707 -21.94 7.84 -19.05
CA PHE A 707 -22.91 7.07 -18.27
C PHE A 707 -22.49 6.97 -16.80
N ILE A 708 -21.22 6.66 -16.51
CA ILE A 708 -20.75 6.43 -15.13
C ILE A 708 -20.77 7.71 -14.30
N ILE A 709 -20.36 8.85 -14.88
CA ILE A 709 -20.43 10.16 -14.23
C ILE A 709 -21.90 10.47 -13.87
N LYS A 710 -22.80 10.36 -14.85
CA LYS A 710 -24.23 10.59 -14.66
C LYS A 710 -24.85 9.64 -13.61
N ASP A 711 -24.59 8.33 -13.70
CA ASP A 711 -25.14 7.31 -12.80
C ASP A 711 -24.68 7.52 -11.35
N ALA A 712 -23.44 7.99 -11.15
CA ALA A 712 -22.92 8.36 -9.84
C ALA A 712 -23.52 9.68 -9.30
N GLU A 713 -23.73 10.69 -10.14
CA GLU A 713 -24.38 11.95 -9.78
C GLU A 713 -25.86 11.77 -9.42
N GLU A 714 -26.59 10.92 -10.16
CA GLU A 714 -28.00 10.61 -9.94
C GLU A 714 -28.21 9.70 -8.71
N LYS A 715 -27.44 8.61 -8.57
CA LYS A 715 -27.63 7.62 -7.49
C LYS A 715 -26.89 7.93 -6.18
N LYS A 716 -25.82 8.72 -6.24
CA LYS A 716 -24.98 9.12 -5.08
C LYS A 716 -24.60 7.91 -4.22
N ALA A 717 -25.08 7.81 -2.99
CA ALA A 717 -24.78 6.71 -2.06
C ALA A 717 -25.28 5.32 -2.54
N SER A 718 -26.23 5.27 -3.48
CA SER A 718 -26.74 4.02 -4.08
C SER A 718 -26.04 3.61 -5.38
N PHE A 719 -24.98 4.34 -5.79
CA PHE A 719 -24.15 3.96 -6.93
C PHE A 719 -23.34 2.69 -6.64
N ASN A 720 -23.45 1.68 -7.50
CA ASN A 720 -22.76 0.40 -7.35
C ASN A 720 -21.71 0.24 -8.46
N PRO A 721 -20.39 0.34 -8.16
CA PRO A 721 -19.33 0.29 -9.18
C PRO A 721 -19.07 -1.11 -9.75
N ARG A 722 -19.58 -2.18 -9.14
CA ARG A 722 -19.22 -3.59 -9.48
C ARG A 722 -19.55 -3.98 -10.92
N PRO A 723 -20.73 -3.67 -11.50
CA PRO A 723 -21.04 -4.02 -12.89
C PRO A 723 -20.13 -3.30 -13.89
N LEU A 724 -19.74 -2.06 -13.56
CA LEU A 724 -18.92 -1.18 -14.39
C LEU A 724 -17.44 -1.60 -14.37
N PHE A 725 -16.94 -1.99 -13.19
CA PHE A 725 -15.65 -2.64 -13.03
C PHE A 725 -15.56 -3.93 -13.86
N ARG A 726 -16.58 -4.80 -13.76
CA ARG A 726 -16.67 -6.06 -14.53
C ARG A 726 -16.69 -5.80 -16.04
N LEU A 727 -17.36 -4.74 -16.48
CA LEU A 727 -17.38 -4.36 -17.90
C LEU A 727 -15.98 -3.95 -18.41
N PHE A 728 -15.32 -3.01 -17.72
CA PHE A 728 -13.98 -2.56 -18.11
C PHE A 728 -12.93 -3.67 -18.06
N ILE A 729 -12.98 -4.55 -17.04
CA ILE A 729 -11.99 -5.63 -16.91
C ILE A 729 -12.15 -6.68 -18.01
N ASN A 730 -13.38 -7.00 -18.42
CA ASN A 730 -13.66 -7.88 -19.56
C ASN A 730 -13.13 -7.25 -20.86
N TRP A 731 -13.53 -6.00 -21.16
CA TRP A 731 -13.05 -5.29 -22.37
C TRP A 731 -11.51 -5.21 -22.43
N LEU A 732 -10.84 -4.94 -21.31
CA LEU A 732 -9.38 -4.89 -21.22
C LEU A 732 -8.71 -6.26 -21.46
N LEU A 733 -9.35 -7.35 -21.02
CA LEU A 733 -8.87 -8.71 -21.23
C LEU A 733 -9.08 -9.14 -22.69
N ASP A 734 -10.31 -9.00 -23.20
CA ASP A 734 -10.70 -9.47 -24.54
C ASP A 734 -10.01 -8.69 -25.65
N LEU A 735 -10.03 -7.34 -25.59
CA LEU A 735 -9.28 -6.51 -26.55
C LEU A 735 -7.77 -6.66 -26.35
N GLY A 736 -7.33 -7.00 -25.14
CA GLY A 736 -5.97 -7.33 -24.81
C GLY A 736 -5.50 -8.72 -25.24
N SER A 737 -6.36 -9.53 -25.89
CA SER A 737 -6.05 -10.83 -26.49
C SER A 737 -6.24 -10.86 -28.02
N LEU A 738 -6.51 -9.72 -28.66
CA LEU A 738 -6.40 -9.62 -30.12
C LEU A 738 -4.94 -9.85 -30.53
N GLU A 739 -4.72 -10.59 -31.62
CA GLU A 739 -3.36 -10.93 -32.08
C GLU A 739 -2.52 -9.68 -32.35
N PRO A 740 -1.19 -9.71 -32.14
CA PRO A 740 -0.32 -8.54 -32.22
C PRO A 740 -0.07 -8.10 -33.67
N VAL A 741 -1.09 -7.51 -34.29
CA VAL A 741 -1.00 -6.81 -35.59
C VAL A 741 -0.27 -5.47 -35.37
N THR A 742 1.05 -5.56 -35.18
CA THR A 742 2.01 -4.51 -34.78
C THR A 742 1.84 -3.99 -33.34
N ASP A 743 2.97 -3.76 -32.65
CA ASP A 743 3.00 -3.29 -31.25
C ASP A 743 2.25 -1.97 -31.01
N GLY A 744 2.14 -1.14 -32.06
CA GLY A 744 1.46 0.16 -32.01
C GLY A 744 -0.06 0.05 -31.83
N ALA A 745 -0.72 -0.98 -32.36
CA ALA A 745 -2.16 -1.15 -32.25
C ALA A 745 -2.59 -1.40 -30.79
N ASN A 746 -1.85 -2.27 -30.08
CA ASN A 746 -2.07 -2.54 -28.66
C ASN A 746 -1.85 -1.30 -27.79
N LEU A 747 -0.88 -0.43 -28.12
CA LEU A 747 -0.69 0.84 -27.42
C LEU A 747 -1.87 1.80 -27.64
N GLN A 748 -2.46 1.87 -28.83
CA GLN A 748 -3.64 2.71 -29.07
C GLN A 748 -4.85 2.27 -28.24
N ILE A 749 -5.09 0.96 -28.14
CA ILE A 749 -6.14 0.39 -27.28
C ILE A 749 -5.93 0.80 -25.82
N LEU A 750 -4.73 0.54 -25.27
CA LEU A 750 -4.41 0.89 -23.88
C LEU A 750 -4.41 2.40 -23.63
N THR A 751 -4.05 3.21 -24.62
CA THR A 751 -4.15 4.69 -24.56
C THR A 751 -5.61 5.16 -24.46
N ALA A 752 -6.52 4.52 -25.19
CA ALA A 752 -7.96 4.83 -25.10
C ALA A 752 -8.50 4.51 -23.69
N PHE A 753 -8.12 3.37 -23.10
CA PHE A 753 -8.42 3.05 -21.70
C PHE A 753 -7.80 4.06 -20.72
N ALA A 754 -6.53 4.46 -20.91
CA ALA A 754 -5.87 5.42 -20.03
C ALA A 754 -6.51 6.82 -20.06
N ASN A 755 -7.07 7.23 -21.20
CA ASN A 755 -7.86 8.45 -21.32
C ASN A 755 -9.24 8.30 -20.67
N ALA A 756 -9.90 7.15 -20.81
CA ALA A 756 -11.17 6.86 -20.13
C ALA A 756 -11.01 6.82 -18.60
N PHE A 757 -9.94 6.22 -18.09
CA PHE A 757 -9.63 6.20 -16.66
C PHE A 757 -9.29 7.60 -16.13
N HIS A 758 -8.51 8.41 -16.84
CA HIS A 758 -8.28 9.82 -16.45
C HIS A 758 -9.59 10.64 -16.44
N ALA A 759 -10.50 10.39 -17.39
CA ALA A 759 -11.82 11.01 -17.39
C ALA A 759 -12.70 10.57 -16.18
N LEU A 760 -12.48 9.36 -15.66
CA LEU A 760 -13.13 8.78 -14.48
C LEU A 760 -12.29 8.90 -13.19
N GLN A 761 -11.33 9.83 -13.13
CA GLN A 761 -10.45 9.99 -11.98
C GLN A 761 -11.24 10.16 -10.66
N PRO A 762 -10.69 9.72 -9.50
CA PRO A 762 -11.39 9.78 -8.21
C PRO A 762 -11.87 11.18 -7.80
N LEU A 763 -11.19 12.26 -8.21
CA LEU A 763 -11.63 13.65 -8.00
C LEU A 763 -12.92 14.02 -8.77
N LYS A 764 -13.26 13.29 -9.84
CA LYS A 764 -14.51 13.45 -10.60
C LYS A 764 -15.59 12.47 -10.15
N VAL A 765 -15.22 11.21 -9.85
CA VAL A 765 -16.16 10.17 -9.43
C VAL A 765 -15.66 9.45 -8.16
N PRO A 766 -15.79 10.07 -6.96
CA PRO A 766 -15.24 9.51 -5.72
C PRO A 766 -15.76 8.11 -5.38
N ALA A 767 -17.03 7.83 -5.70
CA ALA A 767 -17.67 6.53 -5.48
C ALA A 767 -17.12 5.40 -6.38
N PHE A 768 -16.38 5.73 -7.44
CA PHE A 768 -15.71 4.75 -8.32
C PHE A 768 -14.25 4.49 -7.93
N SER A 769 -13.69 5.24 -6.96
CA SER A 769 -12.25 5.26 -6.60
C SER A 769 -11.60 3.89 -6.37
N PHE A 770 -12.25 2.96 -5.68
CA PHE A 770 -11.71 1.62 -5.45
C PHE A 770 -11.63 0.78 -6.74
N ALA A 771 -12.71 0.73 -7.50
CA ALA A 771 -12.77 0.04 -8.79
C ALA A 771 -11.79 0.65 -9.80
N TRP A 772 -11.66 1.98 -9.78
CA TRP A 772 -10.69 2.72 -10.57
C TRP A 772 -9.25 2.36 -10.21
N LEU A 773 -8.90 2.27 -8.92
CA LEU A 773 -7.57 1.89 -8.47
C LEU A 773 -7.22 0.45 -8.88
N GLU A 774 -8.17 -0.49 -8.77
CA GLU A 774 -7.99 -1.85 -9.27
C GLU A 774 -7.81 -1.89 -10.79
N LEU A 775 -8.56 -1.08 -11.57
CA LEU A 775 -8.40 -0.99 -13.03
C LEU A 775 -7.04 -0.42 -13.44
N ILE A 776 -6.63 0.74 -12.90
CA ILE A 776 -5.37 1.40 -13.29
C ILE A 776 -4.12 0.63 -12.84
N SER A 777 -4.23 -0.29 -11.86
CA SER A 777 -3.13 -1.14 -11.40
C SER A 777 -3.19 -2.58 -11.91
N HIS A 778 -4.24 -2.95 -12.67
CA HIS A 778 -4.45 -4.33 -13.10
C HIS A 778 -3.32 -4.85 -13.99
N ARG A 779 -2.97 -6.14 -13.81
CA ARG A 779 -1.91 -6.85 -14.55
C ARG A 779 -2.05 -6.83 -16.08
N SER A 780 -3.26 -6.64 -16.61
CA SER A 780 -3.50 -6.53 -18.07
C SER A 780 -3.38 -5.09 -18.60
N PHE A 781 -3.21 -4.09 -17.73
CA PHE A 781 -3.09 -2.67 -18.09
C PHE A 781 -1.72 -2.11 -17.69
N MET A 782 -1.44 -1.98 -16.39
CA MET A 782 -0.24 -1.26 -15.90
C MET A 782 1.07 -1.88 -16.39
N PRO A 783 1.31 -3.22 -16.28
CA PRO A 783 2.52 -3.82 -16.85
C PRO A 783 2.64 -3.62 -18.35
N LYS A 784 1.55 -3.82 -19.13
CA LYS A 784 1.58 -3.66 -20.60
C LYS A 784 1.93 -2.22 -21.03
N MET A 785 1.49 -1.22 -20.26
CA MET A 785 1.83 0.19 -20.50
C MET A 785 3.27 0.56 -20.10
N LEU A 786 3.90 -0.21 -19.20
CA LEU A 786 5.25 0.06 -18.71
C LEU A 786 6.34 -0.75 -19.42
N THR A 787 6.06 -1.97 -19.90
CA THR A 787 7.03 -2.83 -20.61
C THR A 787 7.13 -2.57 -22.11
N GLY A 788 6.07 -2.06 -22.75
CA GLY A 788 5.96 -1.98 -24.20
C GLY A 788 6.45 -0.69 -24.85
N ASN A 789 6.63 -0.75 -26.18
CA ASN A 789 6.65 0.41 -27.09
C ASN A 789 7.66 1.55 -26.76
N GLY A 790 8.77 1.26 -26.10
CA GLY A 790 9.84 2.23 -25.85
C GLY A 790 9.39 3.39 -24.95
N GLN A 791 8.84 3.07 -23.78
CA GLN A 791 8.40 4.02 -22.73
C GLN A 791 7.23 4.94 -23.11
N LYS A 792 6.66 4.84 -24.32
CA LYS A 792 5.53 5.68 -24.78
C LYS A 792 4.25 5.58 -23.91
N GLY A 793 4.07 4.49 -23.17
CA GLY A 793 2.96 4.34 -22.22
C GLY A 793 3.20 5.01 -20.85
N TRP A 794 4.44 5.38 -20.52
CA TRP A 794 4.80 5.90 -19.20
C TRP A 794 4.09 7.22 -18.82
N PRO A 795 3.96 8.25 -19.69
CA PRO A 795 3.27 9.49 -19.33
C PRO A 795 1.80 9.28 -18.92
N TYR A 796 1.13 8.29 -19.49
CA TYR A 796 -0.25 7.95 -19.15
C TYR A 796 -0.37 7.33 -17.74
N ILE A 797 0.55 6.42 -17.37
CA ILE A 797 0.60 5.86 -16.02
C ILE A 797 1.04 6.92 -15.01
N GLN A 798 1.97 7.81 -15.37
CA GLN A 798 2.36 8.96 -14.54
C GLN A 798 1.17 9.89 -14.27
N ARG A 799 0.38 10.23 -15.31
CA ARG A 799 -0.84 11.05 -15.13
C ARG A 799 -1.83 10.36 -14.19
N LEU A 800 -2.15 9.08 -14.42
CA LEU A 800 -3.07 8.34 -13.55
C LEU A 800 -2.57 8.24 -12.10
N LEU A 801 -1.27 8.09 -11.85
CA LEU A 801 -0.73 8.13 -10.49
C LEU A 801 -0.81 9.54 -9.87
N VAL A 802 -0.66 10.61 -10.66
CA VAL A 802 -0.91 11.98 -10.20
C VAL A 802 -2.40 12.19 -9.88
N ASP A 803 -3.33 11.73 -10.72
CA ASP A 803 -4.77 11.79 -10.47
C ASP A 803 -5.13 11.12 -9.11
N LEU A 804 -4.48 9.99 -8.81
CA LEU A 804 -4.60 9.26 -7.54
C LEU A 804 -4.03 10.06 -6.35
N PHE A 805 -2.81 10.58 -6.48
CA PHE A 805 -2.16 11.31 -5.40
C PHE A 805 -2.87 12.65 -5.12
N GLN A 806 -3.36 13.36 -6.14
CA GLN A 806 -4.16 14.59 -5.99
C GLN A 806 -5.49 14.32 -5.28
N PHE A 807 -6.15 13.19 -5.56
CA PHE A 807 -7.35 12.79 -4.80
C PHE A 807 -7.03 12.49 -3.33
N MET A 808 -5.89 11.86 -3.05
CA MET A 808 -5.52 11.48 -1.69
C MET A 808 -4.95 12.63 -0.85
N GLU A 809 -4.34 13.64 -1.48
CA GLU A 809 -3.61 14.74 -0.85
C GLU A 809 -4.35 15.37 0.35
N PRO A 810 -5.65 15.76 0.27
CA PRO A 810 -6.31 16.48 1.37
C PRO A 810 -6.50 15.63 2.64
N PHE A 811 -6.78 14.33 2.45
CA PHE A 811 -6.92 13.36 3.56
C PHE A 811 -5.56 12.99 4.16
N LEU A 812 -4.51 12.98 3.32
CA LEU A 812 -3.13 12.67 3.71
C LEU A 812 -2.44 13.83 4.45
N ARG A 813 -2.79 15.08 4.12
CA ARG A 813 -2.20 16.29 4.73
C ARG A 813 -2.42 16.33 6.25
N HIS A 814 -3.64 16.07 6.69
CA HIS A 814 -4.08 16.12 8.10
C HIS A 814 -4.05 14.75 8.81
N ALA A 815 -3.69 13.67 8.09
CA ALA A 815 -3.74 12.28 8.56
C ALA A 815 -5.13 11.77 9.03
N GLU A 816 -6.22 12.39 8.56
CA GLU A 816 -7.61 12.05 8.87
C GLU A 816 -8.08 10.79 8.11
N LEU A 817 -7.42 9.67 8.39
CA LEU A 817 -7.59 8.41 7.67
C LEU A 817 -8.74 7.57 8.24
N GLY A 818 -9.97 8.00 7.94
CA GLY A 818 -11.18 7.17 8.05
C GLY A 818 -11.04 5.86 7.24
N ASP A 819 -11.78 4.82 7.62
CA ASP A 819 -11.51 3.46 7.12
C ASP A 819 -11.51 3.28 5.59
N PRO A 820 -12.40 3.92 4.79
CA PRO A 820 -12.30 3.87 3.33
C PRO A 820 -10.97 4.42 2.81
N VAL A 821 -10.53 5.58 3.32
CA VAL A 821 -9.25 6.20 2.94
C VAL A 821 -8.07 5.33 3.38
N ARG A 822 -8.16 4.69 4.55
CA ARG A 822 -7.16 3.77 5.08
C ARG A 822 -7.01 2.50 4.22
N VAL A 823 -8.11 1.99 3.66
CA VAL A 823 -8.08 0.88 2.68
C VAL A 823 -7.49 1.35 1.35
N LEU A 824 -7.90 2.52 0.85
CA LEU A 824 -7.37 3.11 -0.39
C LEU A 824 -5.85 3.33 -0.28
N TYR A 825 -5.37 3.89 0.85
CA TYR A 825 -3.94 4.08 1.15
C TYR A 825 -3.15 2.77 1.15
N LYS A 826 -3.69 1.69 1.73
CA LYS A 826 -3.09 0.35 1.64
C LYS A 826 -3.05 -0.18 0.21
N GLY A 827 -4.04 0.16 -0.62
CA GLY A 827 -4.03 -0.08 -2.07
C GLY A 827 -2.89 0.68 -2.77
N THR A 828 -2.84 2.00 -2.59
CA THR A 828 -1.80 2.88 -3.16
C THR A 828 -0.39 2.47 -2.77
N LEU A 829 -0.16 2.08 -1.51
CA LEU A 829 1.13 1.52 -1.07
C LEU A 829 1.48 0.20 -1.79
N ARG A 830 0.52 -0.70 -2.02
CA ARG A 830 0.75 -1.93 -2.80
C ARG A 830 1.15 -1.61 -4.24
N VAL A 831 0.47 -0.66 -4.89
CA VAL A 831 0.81 -0.23 -6.26
C VAL A 831 2.22 0.37 -6.29
N LEU A 832 2.57 1.25 -5.35
CA LEU A 832 3.91 1.82 -5.24
C LEU A 832 5.01 0.76 -4.98
N LEU A 833 4.73 -0.26 -4.17
CA LEU A 833 5.68 -1.36 -3.92
C LEU A 833 5.87 -2.28 -5.15
N VAL A 834 4.80 -2.55 -5.91
CA VAL A 834 4.90 -3.26 -7.21
C VAL A 834 5.72 -2.44 -8.20
N LEU A 835 5.45 -1.14 -8.31
CA LEU A 835 6.24 -0.24 -9.17
C LEU A 835 7.71 -0.16 -8.75
N LEU A 836 8.03 -0.15 -7.45
CA LEU A 836 9.42 -0.18 -6.98
C LEU A 836 10.14 -1.50 -7.32
N HIS A 837 9.45 -2.64 -7.32
CA HIS A 837 10.05 -3.94 -7.62
C HIS A 837 10.17 -4.19 -9.13
N ASP A 838 9.09 -3.99 -9.87
CA ASP A 838 8.97 -4.39 -11.28
C ASP A 838 9.36 -3.27 -12.26
N PHE A 839 9.27 -2.01 -11.83
CA PHE A 839 9.42 -0.81 -12.67
C PHE A 839 10.19 0.36 -11.99
N PRO A 840 11.29 0.13 -11.24
CA PRO A 840 11.94 1.19 -10.49
C PRO A 840 12.44 2.34 -11.38
N GLU A 841 12.83 2.11 -12.63
CA GLU A 841 13.25 3.15 -13.56
C GLU A 841 12.13 4.17 -13.84
N PHE A 842 10.86 3.73 -13.88
CA PHE A 842 9.71 4.62 -14.03
C PHE A 842 9.52 5.51 -12.79
N LEU A 843 9.70 4.96 -11.59
CA LEU A 843 9.71 5.77 -10.36
C LEU A 843 10.95 6.70 -10.29
N CYS A 844 12.10 6.28 -10.82
CA CYS A 844 13.31 7.12 -10.88
C CYS A 844 13.09 8.37 -11.74
N ASP A 845 12.55 8.19 -12.94
CA ASP A 845 12.45 9.24 -13.95
C ASP A 845 11.36 10.27 -13.61
N TYR A 846 10.28 9.86 -12.94
CA TYR A 846 9.16 10.72 -12.55
C TYR A 846 9.08 11.06 -11.05
N HIS A 847 10.11 10.71 -10.26
CA HIS A 847 10.17 10.94 -8.81
C HIS A 847 9.78 12.37 -8.41
N PHE A 848 10.20 13.37 -9.19
CA PHE A 848 9.96 14.79 -8.94
C PHE A 848 8.47 15.12 -8.97
N THR A 849 7.77 14.81 -10.08
CA THR A 849 6.32 15.02 -10.21
C THR A 849 5.51 14.28 -9.15
N PHE A 850 5.93 13.09 -8.72
CA PHE A 850 5.23 12.39 -7.64
C PHE A 850 5.49 13.04 -6.26
N CYS A 851 6.70 13.54 -6.00
CA CYS A 851 7.03 14.22 -4.76
C CYS A 851 6.41 15.62 -4.64
N ASP A 852 6.11 16.30 -5.74
CA ASP A 852 5.36 17.56 -5.76
C ASP A 852 3.91 17.40 -5.27
N VAL A 853 3.29 16.25 -5.55
CA VAL A 853 1.86 15.99 -5.25
C VAL A 853 1.66 15.29 -3.91
N ILE A 854 2.55 14.37 -3.53
CA ILE A 854 2.44 13.63 -2.26
C ILE A 854 2.88 14.55 -1.09
N PRO A 855 2.07 14.77 -0.04
CA PRO A 855 2.41 15.64 1.09
C PRO A 855 3.76 15.31 1.76
N PRO A 856 4.48 16.30 2.33
CA PRO A 856 5.69 16.06 3.12
C PRO A 856 5.48 15.09 4.28
N SER A 857 4.31 15.12 4.93
CA SER A 857 3.93 14.18 6.00
C SER A 857 3.89 12.71 5.55
N CYS A 858 3.74 12.42 4.25
CA CYS A 858 3.64 11.08 3.70
C CYS A 858 5.00 10.44 3.44
N ILE A 859 5.86 10.49 4.45
CA ILE A 859 7.26 10.04 4.43
C ILE A 859 7.41 8.64 3.82
N GLN A 860 6.59 7.65 4.21
CA GLN A 860 6.73 6.29 3.67
C GLN A 860 6.42 6.20 2.16
N MET A 861 5.44 6.95 1.65
CA MET A 861 5.14 6.99 0.21
C MET A 861 6.29 7.66 -0.57
N ARG A 862 6.77 8.81 -0.08
CA ARG A 862 7.94 9.50 -0.65
C ARG A 862 9.17 8.59 -0.62
N ASN A 863 9.46 7.92 0.49
CA ASN A 863 10.60 7.00 0.61
C ASN A 863 10.54 5.84 -0.40
N ILE A 864 9.36 5.25 -0.68
CA ILE A 864 9.24 4.17 -1.67
C ILE A 864 9.65 4.66 -3.06
N ILE A 865 9.24 5.88 -3.44
CA ILE A 865 9.60 6.50 -4.74
C ILE A 865 11.08 6.91 -4.76
N LEU A 866 11.56 7.55 -3.71
CA LEU A 866 12.93 8.07 -3.60
C LEU A 866 13.99 6.98 -3.41
N SER A 867 13.58 5.78 -3.00
CA SER A 867 14.45 4.58 -2.91
C SER A 867 14.53 3.79 -4.22
N ALA A 868 13.81 4.19 -5.27
CA ALA A 868 13.95 3.57 -6.59
C ALA A 868 15.31 3.89 -7.21
N PHE A 869 15.92 2.92 -7.89
CA PHE A 869 17.18 3.06 -8.61
C PHE A 869 17.21 2.14 -9.86
N PRO A 870 18.02 2.43 -10.89
CA PRO A 870 18.09 1.61 -12.10
C PRO A 870 18.60 0.20 -11.82
N ARG A 871 17.94 -0.84 -12.34
CA ARG A 871 18.27 -2.26 -12.04
C ARG A 871 19.65 -2.72 -12.52
N SER A 872 20.29 -1.97 -13.41
CA SER A 872 21.68 -2.18 -13.84
C SER A 872 22.72 -1.75 -12.80
N MET A 873 22.34 -0.89 -11.84
CA MET A 873 23.23 -0.36 -10.81
C MET A 873 23.32 -1.31 -9.61
N ARG A 874 24.54 -1.52 -9.09
CA ARG A 874 24.78 -2.18 -7.80
C ARG A 874 25.06 -1.13 -6.75
N LEU A 875 24.13 -0.92 -5.81
CA LEU A 875 24.33 0.02 -4.70
C LEU A 875 25.46 -0.47 -3.77
N PRO A 876 26.46 0.37 -3.45
CA PRO A 876 27.38 0.12 -2.33
C PRO A 876 26.62 0.11 -1.00
N ASP A 877 26.96 -0.77 -0.06
CA ASP A 877 26.32 -0.78 1.26
C ASP A 877 26.75 0.46 2.08
N PRO A 878 25.84 1.36 2.49
CA PRO A 878 26.17 2.56 3.28
C PRO A 878 26.86 2.27 4.62
N SER A 879 26.68 1.06 5.18
CA SER A 879 27.32 0.65 6.43
C SER A 879 28.79 0.23 6.27
N THR A 880 29.29 0.14 5.03
CA THR A 880 30.69 -0.23 4.74
C THR A 880 31.66 0.75 5.41
N PRO A 881 32.58 0.29 6.28
CA PRO A 881 33.52 1.18 6.95
C PRO A 881 34.48 1.82 5.95
N ASN A 882 34.69 3.13 6.07
CA ASN A 882 35.54 3.94 5.20
C ASN A 882 35.15 3.92 3.71
N LEU A 883 33.85 3.80 3.40
CA LEU A 883 33.31 3.92 2.03
C LEU A 883 33.67 5.29 1.41
N LYS A 884 34.57 5.30 0.43
CA LYS A 884 34.99 6.50 -0.28
C LYS A 884 34.01 6.85 -1.39
N ILE A 885 32.98 7.61 -1.05
CA ILE A 885 31.90 8.06 -1.95
C ILE A 885 32.47 8.76 -3.19
N ASP A 886 33.50 9.60 -3.01
CA ASP A 886 34.16 10.35 -4.09
C ASP A 886 34.92 9.49 -5.12
N LEU A 887 35.02 8.17 -4.90
CA LEU A 887 35.63 7.21 -5.84
C LEU A 887 34.59 6.40 -6.64
N LEU A 888 33.29 6.60 -6.40
CA LEU A 888 32.24 5.97 -7.18
C LEU A 888 32.19 6.61 -8.58
N GLN A 889 32.02 5.82 -9.63
CA GLN A 889 31.91 6.36 -10.99
C GLN A 889 30.51 6.97 -11.22
N GLU A 890 29.52 6.41 -10.54
CA GLU A 890 28.11 6.76 -10.59
C GLU A 890 27.84 8.21 -10.15
N ILE A 891 28.60 8.75 -9.19
CA ILE A 891 28.44 10.14 -8.73
C ILE A 891 28.86 11.20 -9.76
N THR A 892 29.47 10.79 -10.89
CA THR A 892 29.74 11.68 -12.03
C THR A 892 28.58 11.74 -13.03
N GLN A 893 27.62 10.80 -12.93
CA GLN A 893 26.52 10.64 -13.86
C GLN A 893 25.26 11.33 -13.32
N SER A 894 24.75 12.31 -14.07
CA SER A 894 23.51 13.01 -13.72
C SER A 894 22.31 12.07 -13.89
N PRO A 895 21.34 12.05 -12.96
CA PRO A 895 20.19 11.16 -13.04
C PRO A 895 19.25 11.57 -14.18
N ARG A 896 18.57 10.59 -14.80
CA ARG A 896 17.50 10.87 -15.76
C ARG A 896 16.28 11.41 -15.00
N ILE A 897 15.64 12.43 -15.57
CA ILE A 897 14.42 13.06 -15.08
C ILE A 897 13.55 13.35 -16.30
N LEU A 898 12.31 12.86 -16.30
CA LEU A 898 11.32 13.06 -17.38
C LEU A 898 10.23 14.09 -17.00
N SER A 899 10.30 14.64 -15.79
CA SER A 899 9.47 15.75 -15.31
C SER A 899 9.95 17.11 -15.82
N GLU A 900 9.03 18.03 -16.12
CA GLU A 900 9.36 19.43 -16.46
C GLU A 900 9.76 20.24 -15.21
N VAL A 901 11.02 20.10 -14.79
CA VAL A 901 11.56 20.74 -13.57
C VAL A 901 11.36 22.27 -13.53
N ASP A 902 11.42 22.96 -14.68
CA ASP A 902 11.31 24.42 -14.76
C ASP A 902 9.87 24.93 -14.98
N ALA A 903 8.85 24.06 -14.95
CA ALA A 903 7.45 24.44 -15.18
C ALA A 903 6.93 25.49 -14.16
N ALA A 904 7.15 25.31 -12.86
CA ALA A 904 6.71 26.28 -11.86
C ALA A 904 7.49 27.62 -11.95
N LEU A 905 8.79 27.56 -12.30
CA LEU A 905 9.62 28.75 -12.52
C LEU A 905 9.17 29.56 -13.76
N LYS A 906 8.72 28.88 -14.83
CA LYS A 906 8.06 29.51 -15.98
C LYS A 906 6.73 30.14 -15.57
N ALA A 907 5.88 29.41 -14.84
CA ALA A 907 4.54 29.86 -14.45
C ALA A 907 4.56 31.11 -13.54
N LYS A 908 5.56 31.23 -12.65
CA LYS A 908 5.82 32.42 -11.82
C LYS A 908 6.78 33.43 -12.48
N GLN A 909 7.16 33.23 -13.74
CA GLN A 909 8.08 34.06 -14.55
C GLN A 909 9.53 34.19 -14.02
N MET A 910 9.84 33.64 -12.85
CA MET A 910 11.13 33.71 -12.16
C MET A 910 12.31 33.05 -12.89
N LYS A 911 12.07 32.22 -13.91
CA LYS A 911 13.17 31.50 -14.60
C LYS A 911 14.23 32.47 -15.16
N ALA A 912 13.81 33.61 -15.71
CA ALA A 912 14.73 34.60 -16.26
C ALA A 912 15.64 35.19 -15.17
N ASP A 913 15.06 35.65 -14.06
CA ASP A 913 15.77 36.18 -12.90
C ASP A 913 16.83 35.18 -12.38
N VAL A 914 16.44 33.90 -12.25
CA VAL A 914 17.32 32.80 -11.79
C VAL A 914 18.46 32.58 -12.79
N ASP A 915 18.14 32.48 -14.08
CA ASP A 915 19.11 32.26 -15.15
C ASP A 915 20.06 33.46 -15.36
N GLU A 916 19.66 34.68 -14.99
CA GLU A 916 20.51 35.88 -14.99
C GLU A 916 21.38 35.94 -13.73
N TYR A 917 20.82 35.71 -12.54
CA TYR A 917 21.55 35.72 -11.28
C TYR A 917 22.66 34.65 -11.27
N LEU A 918 22.35 33.42 -11.72
CA LEU A 918 23.31 32.32 -11.80
C LEU A 918 24.44 32.53 -12.83
N LYS A 919 24.30 33.49 -13.75
CA LYS A 919 25.36 33.86 -14.74
C LYS A 919 26.15 35.08 -14.32
N THR A 920 25.49 36.07 -13.73
CA THR A 920 26.07 37.41 -13.49
C THR A 920 26.51 37.65 -12.05
N ARG A 921 25.90 36.95 -11.08
CA ARG A 921 26.12 37.13 -9.63
C ARG A 921 26.10 38.61 -9.18
N GLN A 922 25.21 39.41 -9.77
CA GLN A 922 25.10 40.84 -9.43
C GLN A 922 24.64 41.02 -7.98
N GLN A 923 25.57 41.47 -7.12
CA GLN A 923 25.32 41.71 -5.69
C GLN A 923 24.30 42.83 -5.43
N SER A 924 24.00 43.66 -6.43
CA SER A 924 22.99 44.72 -6.39
C SER A 924 21.60 44.29 -6.90
N SER A 925 21.41 43.02 -7.25
CA SER A 925 20.10 42.54 -7.73
C SER A 925 19.12 42.34 -6.56
N PRO A 926 17.89 42.88 -6.63
CA PRO A 926 16.87 42.67 -5.59
C PRO A 926 16.33 41.23 -5.58
N PHE A 927 16.71 40.39 -6.55
CA PHE A 927 16.23 39.02 -6.71
C PHE A 927 16.31 38.18 -5.44
N LEU A 928 17.40 38.25 -4.67
CA LEU A 928 17.54 37.48 -3.42
C LEU A 928 16.58 37.97 -2.34
N SER A 929 16.47 39.29 -2.13
CA SER A 929 15.53 39.88 -1.15
C SER A 929 14.07 39.64 -1.51
N GLU A 930 13.72 39.63 -2.80
CA GLU A 930 12.37 39.31 -3.28
C GLU A 930 12.05 37.82 -3.25
N LEU A 931 13.05 36.94 -3.08
CA LEU A 931 12.91 35.50 -3.30
C LEU A 931 11.88 34.85 -2.35
N LYS A 932 11.87 35.30 -1.09
CA LYS A 932 10.91 34.88 -0.06
C LYS A 932 9.48 35.22 -0.44
N ASP A 933 9.24 36.46 -0.87
CA ASP A 933 7.90 36.96 -1.17
C ASP A 933 7.37 36.37 -2.49
N LYS A 934 8.25 36.17 -3.48
CA LYS A 934 7.93 35.43 -4.72
C LYS A 934 7.52 33.97 -4.47
N MET A 935 7.95 33.37 -3.35
CA MET A 935 7.56 32.01 -2.92
C MET A 935 6.23 31.91 -2.16
N LEU A 936 5.68 33.02 -1.67
CA LEU A 936 4.43 33.01 -0.93
C LEU A 936 3.21 32.82 -1.86
N LEU A 937 2.18 32.20 -1.31
CA LEU A 937 0.85 32.06 -1.91
C LEU A 937 -0.06 33.23 -1.50
N ALA A 938 -1.04 33.56 -2.34
CA ALA A 938 -2.09 34.49 -1.91
C ALA A 938 -2.90 33.87 -0.75
N PRO A 939 -3.49 34.66 0.18
CA PRO A 939 -4.15 34.09 1.37
C PRO A 939 -5.22 33.02 1.08
N ASN A 940 -5.98 33.18 -0.02
CA ASN A 940 -6.99 32.22 -0.45
C ASN A 940 -6.36 30.91 -0.99
N GLU A 941 -5.24 31.01 -1.70
CA GLU A 941 -4.47 29.85 -2.17
C GLU A 941 -3.80 29.13 -1.01
N ALA A 942 -3.23 29.89 -0.05
CA ALA A 942 -2.59 29.34 1.13
C ALA A 942 -3.57 28.52 2.00
N ALA A 943 -4.81 29.01 2.15
CA ALA A 943 -5.85 28.29 2.87
C ALA A 943 -6.23 26.95 2.21
N SER A 944 -6.27 26.88 0.87
CA SER A 944 -6.56 25.61 0.16
C SER A 944 -5.35 24.67 0.12
N ALA A 945 -4.14 25.21 0.01
CA ALA A 945 -2.87 24.47 0.04
C ALA A 945 -2.49 23.97 1.44
N GLY A 946 -3.04 24.55 2.51
CA GLY A 946 -2.67 24.21 3.90
C GLY A 946 -1.25 24.62 4.27
N THR A 947 -0.66 25.54 3.50
CA THR A 947 0.69 26.09 3.67
C THR A 947 0.72 27.48 3.05
N ARG A 948 1.53 28.38 3.58
CA ARG A 948 1.73 29.74 3.04
C ARG A 948 2.65 29.77 1.82
N TYR A 949 3.27 28.66 1.46
CA TYR A 949 4.35 28.57 0.47
C TYR A 949 3.97 27.76 -0.76
N ASN A 950 4.43 28.20 -1.93
CA ASN A 950 4.26 27.47 -3.19
C ASN A 950 5.27 26.29 -3.24
N VAL A 951 4.86 25.13 -2.74
CA VAL A 951 5.73 23.94 -2.62
C VAL A 951 6.32 23.49 -3.98
N PRO A 952 5.56 23.42 -5.09
CA PRO A 952 6.13 23.07 -6.40
C PRO A 952 7.19 24.09 -6.88
N LEU A 953 7.00 25.39 -6.62
CA LEU A 953 8.00 26.41 -6.95
C LEU A 953 9.29 26.25 -6.12
N ILE A 954 9.19 25.91 -4.83
CA ILE A 954 10.36 25.61 -3.98
C ILE A 954 11.09 24.38 -4.52
N ASN A 955 10.37 23.29 -4.81
CA ASN A 955 10.95 22.07 -5.37
C ASN A 955 11.63 22.32 -6.72
N SER A 956 10.96 23.04 -7.64
CA SER A 956 11.50 23.46 -8.93
C SER A 956 12.74 24.32 -8.80
N LEU A 957 12.74 25.35 -7.95
CA LEU A 957 13.90 26.22 -7.76
C LEU A 957 15.09 25.43 -7.24
N VAL A 958 14.90 24.63 -6.18
CA VAL A 958 16.00 23.88 -5.56
C VAL A 958 16.64 22.91 -6.55
N LEU A 959 15.84 22.11 -7.26
CA LEU A 959 16.37 21.17 -8.24
C LEU A 959 16.99 21.89 -9.45
N TYR A 960 16.35 22.95 -9.98
CA TYR A 960 16.86 23.70 -11.13
C TYR A 960 18.20 24.39 -10.83
N VAL A 961 18.30 25.09 -9.69
CA VAL A 961 19.55 25.75 -9.26
C VAL A 961 20.67 24.73 -9.08
N GLY A 962 20.39 23.57 -8.47
CA GLY A 962 21.39 22.50 -8.34
C GLY A 962 21.80 21.89 -9.69
N MET A 963 20.86 21.67 -10.61
CA MET A 963 21.18 21.18 -11.96
C MET A 963 22.05 22.17 -12.74
N GLN A 964 21.77 23.48 -12.65
CA GLN A 964 22.61 24.50 -13.27
C GLN A 964 24.00 24.58 -12.60
N ALA A 965 24.08 24.47 -11.27
CA ALA A 965 25.34 24.43 -10.54
C ALA A 965 26.23 23.24 -10.95
N ILE A 966 25.64 22.05 -11.07
CA ILE A 966 26.31 20.84 -11.55
C ILE A 966 26.84 21.04 -12.99
N HIS A 967 26.01 21.59 -13.89
CA HIS A 967 26.42 21.87 -15.26
C HIS A 967 27.57 22.89 -15.34
N GLN A 968 27.56 23.94 -14.50
CA GLN A 968 28.66 24.90 -14.40
C GLN A 968 29.96 24.30 -13.85
N LEU A 969 29.88 23.30 -12.95
CA LEU A 969 31.04 22.56 -12.46
C LEU A 969 31.62 21.63 -13.54
N GLN A 970 30.77 20.84 -14.20
CA GLN A 970 31.17 19.90 -15.25
C GLN A 970 31.72 20.60 -16.52
N GLY A 971 31.31 21.84 -16.78
CA GLY A 971 31.77 22.63 -17.93
C GLY A 971 33.19 23.21 -17.81
N ARG A 972 33.88 23.09 -16.66
CA ARG A 972 35.26 23.58 -16.48
C ARG A 972 36.27 22.47 -16.76
N THR A 973 37.23 22.71 -17.66
CA THR A 973 38.13 21.68 -18.19
C THR A 973 39.17 21.18 -17.17
N PRO A 974 39.49 19.88 -17.14
CA PRO A 974 40.27 19.24 -16.07
C PRO A 974 41.80 19.39 -16.22
N HIS A 975 42.29 20.51 -16.78
CA HIS A 975 43.70 20.62 -17.17
C HIS A 975 44.69 21.03 -16.05
N THR A 976 44.22 21.28 -14.83
CA THR A 976 45.07 21.56 -13.66
C THR A 976 44.48 21.05 -12.34
N GLN A 977 44.64 19.73 -12.07
CA GLN A 977 45.06 19.19 -10.75
C GLN A 977 45.01 17.65 -10.71
N SER A 978 46.19 17.01 -10.68
CA SER A 978 46.31 15.56 -10.50
C SER A 978 46.20 15.14 -9.02
N SER A 979 45.03 15.32 -8.40
CA SER A 979 44.76 14.77 -7.06
C SER A 979 43.28 14.42 -6.86
N ALA A 980 43.02 13.30 -6.19
CA ALA A 980 41.66 12.80 -5.92
C ALA A 980 40.91 13.57 -4.81
N ASN A 981 41.42 14.73 -4.39
CA ASN A 981 40.86 15.57 -3.31
C ASN A 981 40.25 16.89 -3.84
N ALA A 982 39.92 16.97 -5.14
CA ALA A 982 39.57 18.23 -5.80
C ALA A 982 38.13 18.74 -5.49
N PHE A 983 37.18 17.85 -5.20
CA PHE A 983 35.77 18.23 -5.01
C PHE A 983 35.52 19.25 -3.88
N PRO A 984 36.10 19.10 -2.66
CA PRO A 984 35.89 20.05 -1.56
C PRO A 984 36.31 21.50 -1.84
N LEU A 985 37.30 21.74 -2.73
CA LEU A 985 37.68 23.09 -3.14
C LEU A 985 36.91 23.60 -4.37
N ALA A 986 36.48 22.70 -5.26
CA ALA A 986 35.79 23.10 -6.49
C ALA A 986 34.42 23.75 -6.22
N VAL A 987 33.69 23.35 -5.16
CA VAL A 987 32.33 23.87 -4.90
C VAL A 987 32.30 25.37 -4.58
N PHE A 988 33.39 25.95 -4.04
CA PHE A 988 33.53 27.40 -3.87
C PHE A 988 33.45 28.19 -5.19
N SER A 989 33.54 27.52 -6.36
CA SER A 989 33.38 28.15 -7.67
C SER A 989 31.93 28.42 -8.11
N VAL A 990 30.91 27.91 -7.40
CA VAL A 990 29.49 28.16 -7.73
C VAL A 990 28.81 29.03 -6.67
N GLY A 991 29.43 30.18 -6.37
CA GLY A 991 28.93 31.13 -5.38
C GLY A 991 27.45 31.47 -5.57
N ALA A 992 27.02 31.81 -6.79
CA ALA A 992 25.63 32.24 -7.06
C ALA A 992 24.55 31.20 -6.67
N ALA A 993 24.83 29.91 -6.74
CA ALA A 993 23.90 28.86 -6.31
C ALA A 993 23.90 28.71 -4.77
N LEU A 994 25.07 28.84 -4.14
CA LEU A 994 25.20 28.85 -2.68
C LEU A 994 24.55 30.09 -2.07
N ASP A 995 24.68 31.26 -2.70
CA ASP A 995 24.05 32.51 -2.25
C ASP A 995 22.53 32.32 -2.15
N ILE A 996 21.90 31.77 -3.19
CA ILE A 996 20.46 31.42 -3.19
C ILE A 996 20.11 30.48 -2.02
N PHE A 997 20.87 29.40 -1.83
CA PHE A 997 20.59 28.43 -0.76
C PHE A 997 20.85 28.99 0.65
N GLN A 998 21.80 29.91 0.81
CA GLN A 998 22.08 30.61 2.06
C GLN A 998 21.00 31.65 2.39
N THR A 999 20.56 32.45 1.42
CA THR A 999 19.38 33.33 1.55
C THR A 999 18.16 32.52 1.97
N LEU A 1000 17.87 31.40 1.30
CA LEU A 1000 16.69 30.59 1.62
C LEU A 1000 16.73 29.96 3.02
N ILE A 1001 17.88 29.49 3.51
CA ILE A 1001 17.94 28.90 4.87
C ILE A 1001 17.94 29.95 5.99
N VAL A 1002 18.23 31.22 5.69
CA VAL A 1002 18.23 32.32 6.68
C VAL A 1002 16.91 33.08 6.70
N ASP A 1003 16.38 33.45 5.52
CA ASP A 1003 15.24 34.38 5.43
C ASP A 1003 13.87 33.68 5.51
N LEU A 1004 13.78 32.41 5.12
CA LEU A 1004 12.55 31.63 5.30
C LEU A 1004 12.29 31.35 6.80
N ASP A 1005 11.02 31.25 7.16
CA ASP A 1005 10.63 30.88 8.53
C ASP A 1005 10.70 29.35 8.75
N THR A 1006 10.25 28.86 9.90
CA THR A 1006 10.27 27.42 10.22
C THR A 1006 9.47 26.56 9.23
N GLU A 1007 8.39 27.08 8.63
CA GLU A 1007 7.57 26.41 7.62
C GLU A 1007 8.32 26.36 6.28
N GLY A 1008 8.77 27.53 5.80
CA GLY A 1008 9.50 27.64 4.53
C GLY A 1008 10.81 26.86 4.54
N ARG A 1009 11.59 26.92 5.63
CA ARG A 1009 12.84 26.14 5.77
C ARG A 1009 12.59 24.64 5.79
N TYR A 1010 11.51 24.17 6.44
CA TYR A 1010 11.15 22.76 6.43
C TYR A 1010 10.83 22.25 5.01
N LEU A 1011 10.12 23.06 4.20
CA LEU A 1011 9.82 22.76 2.80
C LEU A 1011 11.07 22.78 1.91
N PHE A 1012 11.92 23.80 2.05
CA PHE A 1012 13.20 23.94 1.35
C PHE A 1012 14.16 22.76 1.65
N LEU A 1013 14.31 22.39 2.92
CA LEU A 1013 15.11 21.22 3.32
C LEU A 1013 14.51 19.91 2.81
N ASN A 1014 13.17 19.79 2.75
CA ASN A 1014 12.50 18.66 2.11
C ASN A 1014 12.79 18.58 0.60
N ALA A 1015 12.85 19.72 -0.11
CA ALA A 1015 13.19 19.78 -1.53
C ALA A 1015 14.62 19.30 -1.82
N ILE A 1016 15.58 19.67 -0.95
CA ILE A 1016 16.96 19.15 -0.97
C ILE A 1016 16.98 17.65 -0.65
N ALA A 1017 16.31 17.22 0.42
CA ALA A 1017 16.28 15.82 0.85
C ALA A 1017 15.61 14.87 -0.17
N ASN A 1018 14.72 15.39 -1.02
CA ASN A 1018 14.16 14.63 -2.16
C ASN A 1018 15.21 14.25 -3.22
N GLN A 1019 16.37 14.90 -3.24
CA GLN A 1019 17.45 14.61 -4.20
C GLN A 1019 18.45 13.57 -3.68
N LEU A 1020 18.33 13.12 -2.42
CA LEU A 1020 19.25 12.20 -1.76
C LEU A 1020 18.92 10.71 -2.07
N ARG A 1021 18.88 10.36 -3.37
CA ARG A 1021 18.43 9.07 -3.91
C ARG A 1021 19.59 8.07 -4.05
N TYR A 1022 19.75 7.39 -5.19
CA TYR A 1022 20.86 6.47 -5.47
C TYR A 1022 22.16 7.22 -5.83
N PRO A 1023 23.35 6.58 -5.94
CA PRO A 1023 24.57 7.23 -6.41
C PRO A 1023 24.39 7.93 -7.78
N ASN A 1024 24.42 9.26 -7.78
CA ASN A 1024 24.35 10.13 -8.97
C ASN A 1024 24.83 11.54 -8.62
N THR A 1025 25.11 12.39 -9.62
CA THR A 1025 25.67 13.74 -9.40
C THR A 1025 24.78 14.65 -8.55
N ASN A 1026 23.45 14.58 -8.72
CA ASN A 1026 22.53 15.39 -7.90
C ASN A 1026 22.59 14.93 -6.44
N THR A 1027 22.57 13.61 -6.19
CA THR A 1027 22.64 13.06 -4.84
C THR A 1027 23.96 13.41 -4.13
N HIS A 1028 25.09 13.43 -4.84
CA HIS A 1028 26.37 13.92 -4.31
C HIS A 1028 26.35 15.42 -4.00
N TYR A 1029 25.90 16.24 -4.96
CA TYR A 1029 25.80 17.68 -4.82
C TYR A 1029 24.89 18.10 -3.66
N PHE A 1030 23.65 17.59 -3.60
CA PHE A 1030 22.70 17.96 -2.55
C PHE A 1030 23.07 17.38 -1.17
N SER A 1031 23.82 16.28 -1.12
CA SER A 1031 24.43 15.79 0.12
C SER A 1031 25.48 16.78 0.65
N PHE A 1032 26.38 17.26 -0.22
CA PHE A 1032 27.33 18.33 0.13
C PHE A 1032 26.61 19.61 0.57
N ILE A 1033 25.59 20.09 -0.16
CA ILE A 1033 24.85 21.31 0.19
C ILE A 1033 24.23 21.19 1.58
N LEU A 1034 23.56 20.07 1.89
CA LEU A 1034 22.90 19.90 3.19
C LEU A 1034 23.90 19.87 4.36
N LEU A 1035 25.05 19.20 4.17
CA LEU A 1035 26.15 19.16 5.15
C LEU A 1035 26.84 20.52 5.31
N TYR A 1036 26.99 21.28 4.23
CA TYR A 1036 27.53 22.64 4.23
C TYR A 1036 26.61 23.61 5.00
N LEU A 1037 25.30 23.60 4.71
CA LEU A 1037 24.33 24.42 5.44
C LEU A 1037 24.24 24.06 6.94
N PHE A 1038 24.48 22.80 7.31
CA PHE A 1038 24.61 22.40 8.71
C PHE A 1038 25.89 22.99 9.35
N ALA A 1039 27.04 22.89 8.67
CA ALA A 1039 28.33 23.30 9.20
C ALA A 1039 28.47 24.82 9.38
N GLU A 1040 28.04 25.61 8.38
CA GLU A 1040 28.17 27.07 8.38
C GLU A 1040 27.03 27.79 9.12
N SER A 1041 25.99 27.07 9.56
CA SER A 1041 24.90 27.68 10.33
C SER A 1041 25.34 28.06 11.74
N ASN A 1042 25.30 29.37 12.02
CA ASN A 1042 25.41 29.92 13.37
C ASN A 1042 24.11 29.82 14.19
N GLN A 1043 22.98 29.40 13.58
CA GLN A 1043 21.71 29.15 14.28
C GLN A 1043 21.51 27.66 14.55
N GLU A 1044 21.34 27.29 15.83
CA GLU A 1044 21.09 25.90 16.22
C GLU A 1044 19.74 25.38 15.68
N VAL A 1045 18.73 26.24 15.56
CA VAL A 1045 17.41 25.89 14.96
C VAL A 1045 17.54 25.37 13.53
N ILE A 1046 18.47 25.88 12.72
CA ILE A 1046 18.71 25.38 11.36
C ILE A 1046 19.34 23.97 11.40
N GLN A 1047 20.27 23.74 12.32
CA GLN A 1047 20.90 22.43 12.54
C GLN A 1047 19.88 21.40 13.04
N GLU A 1048 18.97 21.81 13.93
CA GLU A 1048 17.83 21.00 14.37
C GLU A 1048 16.90 20.66 13.20
N GLN A 1049 16.48 21.65 12.40
CA GLN A 1049 15.58 21.41 11.25
C GLN A 1049 16.21 20.50 10.18
N ILE A 1050 17.51 20.66 9.87
CA ILE A 1050 18.25 19.75 8.98
C ILE A 1050 18.24 18.33 9.55
N THR A 1051 18.56 18.18 10.84
CA THR A 1051 18.59 16.88 11.51
C THR A 1051 17.22 16.22 11.53
N ARG A 1052 16.15 16.98 11.79
CA ARG A 1052 14.77 16.51 11.79
C ARG A 1052 14.35 15.97 10.43
N VAL A 1053 14.61 16.70 9.34
CA VAL A 1053 14.24 16.28 7.97
C VAL A 1053 14.99 15.01 7.53
N LEU A 1054 16.23 14.81 8.01
CA LEU A 1054 16.94 13.55 7.81
C LEU A 1054 16.36 12.42 8.68
N LEU A 1055 16.13 12.67 9.97
CA LEU A 1055 15.70 11.67 10.94
C LEU A 1055 14.28 11.17 10.67
N GLU A 1056 13.32 12.06 10.40
CA GLU A 1056 11.91 11.68 10.13
C GLU A 1056 11.79 10.73 8.94
N ARG A 1057 12.70 10.85 7.95
CA ARG A 1057 12.82 9.96 6.80
C ARG A 1057 13.52 8.63 7.08
N LEU A 1058 14.20 8.48 8.22
CA LEU A 1058 14.91 7.26 8.62
C LEU A 1058 14.17 6.43 9.68
N ILE A 1059 13.35 7.05 10.54
CA ILE A 1059 12.57 6.35 11.58
C ILE A 1059 11.40 5.52 11.02
N VAL A 1060 10.97 5.77 9.78
CA VAL A 1060 9.92 4.99 9.12
C VAL A 1060 10.40 3.60 8.69
N ASN A 1061 9.44 2.72 8.38
CA ASN A 1061 9.73 1.43 7.76
C ASN A 1061 10.48 1.58 6.44
N ARG A 1062 11.40 0.63 6.17
CA ARG A 1062 12.12 0.48 4.89
C ARG A 1062 11.12 0.40 3.70
N PRO A 1063 11.51 0.87 2.50
CA PRO A 1063 12.86 1.24 2.08
C PRO A 1063 13.31 2.63 2.55
N HIS A 1064 14.62 2.87 2.49
CA HIS A 1064 15.28 4.14 2.80
C HIS A 1064 16.17 4.52 1.61
N PRO A 1065 16.15 5.78 1.13
CA PRO A 1065 17.04 6.22 0.06
C PRO A 1065 18.52 6.12 0.43
N TRP A 1066 19.36 5.71 -0.51
CA TRP A 1066 20.80 5.46 -0.28
C TRP A 1066 21.54 6.74 0.15
N GLY A 1067 21.34 7.84 -0.56
CA GLY A 1067 21.97 9.14 -0.29
C GLY A 1067 21.51 9.76 1.02
N LEU A 1068 20.25 9.51 1.43
CA LEU A 1068 19.73 9.91 2.73
C LEU A 1068 20.53 9.24 3.87
N LEU A 1069 20.70 7.91 3.77
CA LEU A 1069 21.52 7.14 4.70
C LEU A 1069 22.97 7.65 4.73
N ILE A 1070 23.59 7.81 3.56
CA ILE A 1070 24.98 8.30 3.42
C ILE A 1070 25.16 9.69 4.05
N THR A 1071 24.28 10.64 3.75
CA THR A 1071 24.36 12.02 4.25
C THR A 1071 24.19 12.06 5.78
N PHE A 1072 23.29 11.24 6.32
CA PHE A 1072 23.10 11.11 7.77
C PHE A 1072 24.29 10.42 8.46
N ILE A 1073 24.83 9.35 7.86
CA ILE A 1073 26.02 8.65 8.36
C ILE A 1073 27.24 9.59 8.42
N GLU A 1074 27.45 10.41 7.38
CA GLU A 1074 28.52 11.41 7.35
C GLU A 1074 28.32 12.49 8.42
N LEU A 1075 27.10 13.02 8.57
CA LEU A 1075 26.75 14.01 9.59
C LEU A 1075 27.06 13.55 11.02
N ILE A 1076 26.76 12.28 11.34
CA ILE A 1076 26.94 11.73 12.70
C ILE A 1076 28.33 11.12 12.96
N LYS A 1077 29.10 10.75 11.91
CA LYS A 1077 30.44 10.14 12.07
C LYS A 1077 31.58 11.14 11.91
N ASN A 1078 31.46 12.17 11.07
CA ASN A 1078 32.55 13.10 10.83
C ASN A 1078 32.62 14.15 11.98
N PRO A 1079 33.75 14.23 12.71
CA PRO A 1079 33.88 15.13 13.85
C PRO A 1079 33.76 16.62 13.47
N ARG A 1080 33.93 17.00 12.20
CA ARG A 1080 33.78 18.39 11.71
C ARG A 1080 32.42 19.00 12.10
N TYR A 1081 31.34 18.21 12.08
CA TYR A 1081 29.99 18.73 12.35
C TYR A 1081 29.69 18.88 13.85
N ASN A 1082 30.50 18.25 14.72
CA ASN A 1082 30.34 18.24 16.18
C ASN A 1082 28.92 17.81 16.64
N PHE A 1083 28.30 16.88 15.90
CA PHE A 1083 26.87 16.54 15.99
C PHE A 1083 26.42 16.15 17.40
N TRP A 1084 27.08 15.17 18.02
CA TRP A 1084 26.70 14.62 19.33
C TRP A 1084 26.87 15.59 20.51
N ASN A 1085 27.41 16.79 20.28
CA ASN A 1085 27.58 17.84 21.29
C ASN A 1085 26.61 19.03 21.11
N ARG A 1086 25.65 18.96 20.16
CA ARG A 1086 24.58 19.96 20.02
C ARG A 1086 23.52 19.78 21.12
N SER A 1087 22.89 20.86 21.56
CA SER A 1087 21.99 20.84 22.73
C SER A 1087 20.70 20.05 22.43
N PHE A 1088 20.16 20.19 21.23
CA PHE A 1088 18.95 19.50 20.77
C PHE A 1088 19.09 17.96 20.61
N ILE A 1089 20.31 17.41 20.68
CA ILE A 1089 20.53 15.95 20.68
C ILE A 1089 20.33 15.37 22.08
N ARG A 1090 20.65 16.14 23.13
CA ARG A 1090 20.59 15.72 24.54
C ARG A 1090 19.43 16.34 25.32
N CYS A 1091 18.48 16.99 24.64
CA CYS A 1091 17.33 17.65 25.29
C CYS A 1091 16.32 16.66 25.88
N ALA A 1092 16.28 15.41 25.39
CA ALA A 1092 15.47 14.32 25.95
C ALA A 1092 16.17 12.95 25.75
N PRO A 1093 16.21 12.07 26.76
CA PRO A 1093 16.80 10.73 26.64
C PRO A 1093 16.18 9.86 25.54
N GLU A 1094 14.91 10.12 25.18
CA GLU A 1094 14.18 9.43 24.12
C GLU A 1094 14.74 9.79 22.74
N ILE A 1095 15.14 11.05 22.56
CA ILE A 1095 15.72 11.59 21.32
C ILE A 1095 17.14 11.04 21.15
N GLU A 1096 17.94 11.04 22.21
CA GLU A 1096 19.28 10.45 22.21
C GLU A 1096 19.25 8.95 21.86
N LYS A 1097 18.38 8.16 22.51
CA LYS A 1097 18.15 6.74 22.18
C LYS A 1097 17.65 6.52 20.76
N LEU A 1098 16.86 7.45 20.21
CA LEU A 1098 16.39 7.39 18.82
C LEU A 1098 17.56 7.60 17.83
N PHE A 1099 18.42 8.59 18.08
CA PHE A 1099 19.64 8.80 17.30
C PHE A 1099 20.60 7.62 17.39
N GLU A 1100 20.81 7.05 18.58
CA GLU A 1100 21.59 5.83 18.74
C GLU A 1100 20.98 4.63 17.99
N SER A 1101 19.66 4.47 18.01
CA SER A 1101 18.97 3.35 17.35
C SER A 1101 19.09 3.44 15.83
N VAL A 1102 18.88 4.65 15.26
CA VAL A 1102 19.07 4.89 13.83
C VAL A 1102 20.55 4.75 13.45
N SER A 1103 21.48 5.29 14.25
CA SER A 1103 22.93 5.10 14.07
C SER A 1103 23.32 3.62 14.02
N ARG A 1104 22.87 2.82 15.00
CA ARG A 1104 23.08 1.36 15.04
C ARG A 1104 22.47 0.65 13.82
N SER A 1105 21.27 1.04 13.38
CA SER A 1105 20.61 0.54 12.16
C SER A 1105 21.35 0.90 10.86
N CYS A 1106 22.19 1.94 10.89
CA CYS A 1106 23.00 2.45 9.78
C CYS A 1106 24.50 2.08 9.86
N GLY A 1107 24.89 1.14 10.74
CA GLY A 1107 26.29 0.75 10.89
C GLY A 1107 27.15 1.75 11.68
N GLY A 1108 26.58 2.39 12.70
CA GLY A 1108 27.33 3.12 13.72
C GLY A 1108 28.20 2.20 14.59
N PRO A 1109 29.19 2.76 15.32
CA PRO A 1109 30.01 1.99 16.25
C PRO A 1109 29.15 1.40 17.39
N LYS A 1110 29.59 0.26 17.94
CA LYS A 1110 29.09 -0.20 19.24
C LYS A 1110 29.57 0.75 20.34
N PRO A 1111 28.79 0.93 21.44
CA PRO A 1111 29.34 1.55 22.64
C PRO A 1111 30.54 0.74 23.15
N VAL A 1112 31.44 1.41 23.86
CA VAL A 1112 32.48 0.74 24.66
C VAL A 1112 31.80 0.18 25.91
N ASP A 1113 32.13 -1.05 26.31
CA ASP A 1113 31.66 -1.61 27.58
C ASP A 1113 32.39 -0.90 28.74
N ASP A 1114 31.74 0.08 29.37
CA ASP A 1114 32.27 0.79 30.56
C ASP A 1114 32.59 -0.16 31.74
N ASN A 1115 32.06 -1.39 31.71
CA ASN A 1115 32.42 -2.48 32.63
C ASN A 1115 33.89 -2.96 32.52
N MET A 1116 34.69 -2.48 31.55
CA MET A 1116 36.11 -2.85 31.42
C MET A 1116 37.12 -1.83 31.97
N VAL A 1117 36.68 -0.75 32.64
CA VAL A 1117 37.60 0.23 33.28
C VAL A 1117 37.31 0.40 34.78
N SER A 1118 37.31 -0.72 35.52
CA SER A 1118 37.29 -0.74 37.00
C SER A 1118 38.35 -1.67 37.61
N GLY A 1119 39.40 -1.98 36.84
CA GLY A 1119 40.52 -2.80 37.28
C GLY A 1119 41.84 -2.29 36.72
N TRP A 1120 42.42 -1.29 37.39
CA TRP A 1120 43.86 -0.98 37.52
C TRP A 1120 44.06 0.49 37.99
N VAL A 1121 43.78 0.74 39.27
CA VAL A 1121 44.47 1.66 40.22
C VAL A 1121 43.74 1.55 41.56
#